data_AF-A0A8C5FJR8-F1
#
_entry.id   AF-A0A8C5FJR8-F1
#
_cell.length_a   1.000
_cell.length_b   1.000
_cell.length_c   1.000
_cell.angle_alpha   90.00
_cell.angle_beta   90.00
_cell.angle_gamma   90.00
#
_symmetry.space_group_name_H-M   'P 1'
#
loop_
_entity.id
_entity.type
_entity.pdbx_description
1 polymer ?
#
loop_
_entity_poly.entity_id
_entity_poly.type
_entity_poly.pdbx_seq_one_letter_code
_entity_poly.pdbx_strand_id
1 'polypeptide(L)'
;MDPQADIAACFPFLIRRRHAIHNSDSTLSSDSSSSDSSSTFQRRRSKTRSKPVNRCLPMNLVKEDLLGIQKDRMKIGASLADVDPMQIDKTVCFDSIGGLGRHISSLKEMVVFPLLYPEVFEKFKIQPPRGCLFYGPPGTGKTLVARALANECSQGDKKVAFFMRKGADCLSKWVGESERQLRLLFDQAYQMRPAIIFFDEIDGLAPVRSSRQDQIHSSIVSTLLALMDGLDSRGEVIVIGATNRLDSIDPALRRPGRFDREYLFGLPDRVARKDILKIHTKQWSPPPCDAFLEELADKCVGYCGADIKAVCSEAALCALRRRYPQIYSSSQKLVLDVDSITIGSRDFLSAMTKMVPAAQRAVVTPARALIPALVPLLGASLHSLLDTLARVFPHVELGLKKRALAGRQGNFINIAQGRLKVLHIETSTALSQPTSYRPRLLLEGRPGSGQSSHLAPAALHALEKFTVHTLDVAVLYGASTAAPEETCAQMFLEAKRTSPSILYIPHIGQWWEAVGPALRATFLSLLRSIPSFSPILLLATCNLPYHLLSPELKELFCLDYGEVFNVPVPSSRERRDFFEDLILNQAAKAPASKKRTALQSLEVLPVAPPSAPRQLTKEEAERLEEQEEATWRELRLFLRDVTNRLSLDKRFKAFTKPVDLEEVEDYAEVIKEPMDLATVLSKIDRHQYGTAREFLYDVDLIWKNCLESVRSGACALKDTVHAIIKHELDEDFEKICEEIKESRSNRDWSTSRSAPSFYHVLPKQPKAFAAEAKACDVAPALEPVQPACANSSSHPSVHTTPKNTGQFPQKQLEVIALLSYALHQQDLLEKVVLRTERYEVRQLEKLYALLCQSIYRHRREYNKATLLKVSSSVNRRTRYT
;
A
#
# COMPACT_ATOMS: atom_id res chain seq x y z
N MET A 1 -21.46 45.94 46.57
CA MET A 1 -20.70 47.18 46.36
C MET A 1 -20.85 47.53 44.91
N ASP A 2 -21.70 48.52 44.68
CA ASP A 2 -22.01 49.18 43.42
C ASP A 2 -20.88 50.22 43.12
N PRO A 3 -20.94 51.09 42.09
CA PRO A 3 -22.06 51.33 41.19
C PRO A 3 -21.75 51.66 39.69
N GLN A 4 -22.83 51.73 38.87
CA GLN A 4 -23.08 52.70 37.76
C GLN A 4 -22.10 52.74 36.56
N ALA A 5 -22.46 53.07 35.32
CA ALA A 5 -23.66 53.71 34.71
C ALA A 5 -23.67 53.47 33.17
N ASP A 6 -24.67 53.85 32.35
CA ASP A 6 -26.15 53.84 32.47
C ASP A 6 -26.80 54.27 31.10
N ILE A 7 -28.14 54.28 31.01
CA ILE A 7 -29.00 55.13 30.13
C ILE A 7 -29.14 54.77 28.62
N ALA A 8 -30.21 53.99 28.37
CA ALA A 8 -31.41 54.32 27.56
C ALA A 8 -31.37 54.47 26.00
N ALA A 9 -32.50 54.40 25.27
CA ALA A 9 -33.76 53.63 25.40
C ALA A 9 -34.70 53.87 24.17
N CYS A 10 -35.52 52.89 23.76
CA CYS A 10 -37.00 53.00 23.67
C CYS A 10 -37.72 51.74 23.12
N PHE A 11 -39.03 51.67 23.34
CA PHE A 11 -39.98 50.55 23.15
C PHE A 11 -41.06 50.93 22.07
N PRO A 12 -42.12 50.14 21.70
CA PRO A 12 -42.79 49.08 22.48
C PRO A 12 -43.31 47.78 21.80
N PHE A 13 -43.40 46.76 22.66
CA PHE A 13 -44.39 45.66 22.78
C PHE A 13 -45.51 45.45 21.73
N LEU A 14 -45.77 44.16 21.45
CA LEU A 14 -47.11 43.58 21.67
C LEU A 14 -47.03 42.06 21.98
N ILE A 15 -47.83 41.59 22.95
CA ILE A 15 -47.87 40.18 23.43
C ILE A 15 -49.24 39.56 23.15
N ARG A 16 -49.29 38.26 22.77
CA ARG A 16 -50.41 37.37 23.14
C ARG A 16 -50.01 35.89 23.22
N ARG A 17 -50.92 35.06 23.74
CA ARG A 17 -50.64 33.79 24.46
C ARG A 17 -50.98 32.51 23.68
N ARG A 18 -50.41 31.41 24.18
CA ARG A 18 -50.79 29.99 24.06
C ARG A 18 -52.29 29.73 23.78
N HIS A 19 -52.60 28.66 23.04
CA HIS A 19 -53.05 27.37 23.61
C HIS A 19 -53.13 26.27 22.51
N ALA A 20 -53.33 25.02 22.91
CA ALA A 20 -53.47 23.85 22.02
C ALA A 20 -54.71 23.04 22.39
N ILE A 21 -55.36 22.42 21.40
CA ILE A 21 -56.48 21.47 21.53
C ILE A 21 -56.25 20.31 20.54
N HIS A 22 -56.89 19.17 20.80
CA HIS A 22 -56.59 17.84 20.28
C HIS A 22 -57.72 17.28 19.38
N ASN A 23 -57.52 16.03 18.93
CA ASN A 23 -58.51 15.03 18.48
C ASN A 23 -58.81 14.80 16.97
N SER A 24 -59.37 13.61 16.79
CA SER A 24 -59.41 12.72 15.62
C SER A 24 -60.69 12.84 14.79
N ASP A 25 -60.74 12.12 13.66
CA ASP A 25 -61.58 10.91 13.56
C ASP A 25 -61.23 10.06 12.33
N SER A 26 -61.88 8.90 12.17
CA SER A 26 -61.55 7.86 11.19
C SER A 26 -62.77 7.00 10.80
N THR A 27 -62.60 6.04 9.87
CA THR A 27 -63.63 5.13 9.27
C THR A 27 -64.53 5.80 8.20
N LEU A 28 -65.01 5.12 7.14
CA LEU A 28 -64.80 3.74 6.63
C LEU A 28 -64.99 3.66 5.09
N SER A 29 -64.95 2.46 4.50
CA SER A 29 -65.13 2.11 3.07
C SER A 29 -66.55 2.39 2.54
N SER A 30 -66.87 2.46 1.24
CA SER A 30 -66.43 1.71 0.03
C SER A 30 -66.81 2.50 -1.26
N ASP A 31 -66.76 2.06 -2.54
CA ASP A 31 -66.43 0.75 -3.17
C ASP A 31 -65.73 0.90 -4.57
N SER A 32 -66.27 0.33 -5.66
CA SER A 32 -65.59 0.04 -6.94
C SER A 32 -66.35 0.49 -8.22
N SER A 33 -65.60 0.94 -9.25
CA SER A 33 -65.58 0.37 -10.64
C SER A 33 -65.11 1.34 -11.75
N SER A 34 -64.57 0.76 -12.84
CA SER A 34 -64.36 1.29 -14.22
C SER A 34 -63.52 2.56 -14.50
N SER A 35 -62.34 2.32 -15.14
CA SER A 35 -61.73 3.00 -16.32
C SER A 35 -61.59 4.54 -16.48
N ASP A 36 -60.45 4.93 -17.08
CA ASP A 36 -60.11 6.18 -17.79
C ASP A 36 -60.09 7.54 -17.07
N SER A 37 -58.88 8.00 -16.68
CA SER A 37 -58.46 9.43 -16.73
C SER A 37 -56.97 9.69 -16.32
N SER A 38 -56.02 8.86 -16.77
CA SER A 38 -54.61 8.94 -16.33
C SER A 38 -53.82 10.19 -16.79
N SER A 39 -54.27 10.87 -17.85
CA SER A 39 -53.55 12.02 -18.45
C SER A 39 -53.68 13.35 -17.69
N THR A 40 -54.78 13.56 -16.95
CA THR A 40 -55.11 14.88 -16.39
C THR A 40 -54.40 15.16 -15.05
N PHE A 41 -54.04 14.12 -14.28
CA PHE A 41 -53.56 14.29 -12.91
C PHE A 41 -52.08 14.66 -12.80
N GLN A 42 -51.21 14.19 -13.70
CA GLN A 42 -49.78 14.51 -13.67
C GLN A 42 -49.51 16.01 -13.90
N ARG A 43 -50.35 16.68 -14.71
CA ARG A 43 -50.15 18.09 -15.13
C ARG A 43 -50.39 19.13 -14.01
N ARG A 44 -50.98 18.72 -12.88
CA ARG A 44 -51.15 19.58 -11.69
C ARG A 44 -50.05 19.39 -10.62
N ARG A 45 -49.45 18.21 -10.50
CA ARG A 45 -48.45 17.91 -9.44
C ARG A 45 -47.08 18.55 -9.69
N SER A 46 -46.78 18.96 -10.93
CA SER A 46 -45.54 19.63 -11.32
C SER A 46 -45.49 21.13 -11.06
N LYS A 47 -46.64 21.81 -10.87
CA LYS A 47 -46.70 23.28 -10.69
C LYS A 47 -46.57 23.77 -9.24
N THR A 48 -46.48 22.87 -8.25
CA THR A 48 -46.50 23.25 -6.81
C THR A 48 -45.19 23.08 -6.06
N ARG A 49 -44.15 22.41 -6.62
CA ARG A 49 -42.83 22.28 -5.96
C ARG A 49 -41.85 23.42 -6.27
N SER A 50 -42.21 24.40 -7.11
CA SER A 50 -41.34 25.52 -7.51
C SER A 50 -41.48 26.78 -6.64
N LYS A 51 -42.11 26.69 -5.46
CA LYS A 51 -42.17 27.72 -4.41
C LYS A 51 -41.95 26.97 -3.09
N PRO A 52 -40.77 27.07 -2.44
CA PRO A 52 -40.29 28.36 -1.92
C PRO A 52 -38.76 28.56 -2.07
N VAL A 53 -38.32 29.13 -3.20
CA VAL A 53 -36.93 29.61 -3.37
C VAL A 53 -36.89 31.10 -3.79
N ASN A 54 -37.91 31.57 -4.50
CA ASN A 54 -37.96 32.94 -5.05
C ASN A 54 -38.53 33.98 -4.06
N ARG A 55 -37.97 34.05 -2.84
CA ARG A 55 -38.04 35.25 -1.98
C ARG A 55 -36.64 35.53 -1.46
N CYS A 56 -36.25 36.81 -1.46
CA CYS A 56 -34.89 37.30 -1.17
C CYS A 56 -33.83 37.00 -2.26
N LEU A 57 -34.08 37.45 -3.50
CA LEU A 57 -33.04 37.77 -4.49
C LEU A 57 -33.33 39.14 -5.12
N PRO A 58 -32.30 39.93 -5.50
CA PRO A 58 -32.47 41.21 -6.19
C PRO A 58 -32.99 41.05 -7.63
N MET A 59 -33.60 42.11 -8.17
CA MET A 59 -34.47 42.08 -9.36
C MET A 59 -33.79 41.83 -10.74
N ASN A 60 -32.46 41.72 -10.82
CA ASN A 60 -31.73 41.73 -12.10
C ASN A 60 -30.76 40.54 -12.23
N LEU A 61 -31.26 39.33 -12.47
CA LEU A 61 -30.47 38.14 -12.85
C LEU A 61 -31.25 37.29 -13.87
N VAL A 62 -30.57 36.85 -14.92
CA VAL A 62 -31.14 36.06 -16.02
C VAL A 62 -30.88 34.56 -15.77
N LYS A 63 -31.63 33.71 -16.46
CA LYS A 63 -31.64 32.26 -16.24
C LYS A 63 -30.32 31.55 -16.59
N GLU A 64 -29.45 32.21 -17.34
CA GLU A 64 -28.15 31.69 -17.79
C GLU A 64 -27.06 31.97 -16.73
N ASP A 65 -27.14 33.11 -16.03
CA ASP A 65 -26.27 33.46 -14.90
C ASP A 65 -26.34 32.43 -13.76
N LEU A 66 -27.49 31.77 -13.58
CA LEU A 66 -27.67 30.69 -12.61
C LEU A 66 -26.74 29.49 -12.86
N LEU A 67 -26.38 29.20 -14.12
CA LEU A 67 -25.43 28.15 -14.46
C LEU A 67 -23.99 28.59 -14.20
N GLY A 68 -23.68 29.88 -14.39
CA GLY A 68 -22.42 30.49 -13.97
C GLY A 68 -22.24 30.44 -12.46
N ILE A 69 -23.16 31.04 -11.70
CA ILE A 69 -23.13 31.13 -10.23
C ILE A 69 -23.09 29.75 -9.57
N GLN A 70 -23.75 28.72 -10.13
CA GLN A 70 -23.60 27.35 -9.66
C GLN A 70 -22.21 26.77 -9.96
N LYS A 71 -21.70 26.91 -11.19
CA LYS A 71 -20.33 26.48 -11.55
C LYS A 71 -19.28 27.16 -10.69
N ASP A 72 -19.41 28.46 -10.42
CA ASP A 72 -18.40 29.21 -9.67
C ASP A 72 -18.48 28.93 -8.16
N ARG A 73 -19.67 28.74 -7.59
CA ARG A 73 -19.81 28.18 -6.23
C ARG A 73 -19.23 26.76 -6.11
N MET A 74 -19.35 25.94 -7.17
CA MET A 74 -18.75 24.61 -7.22
C MET A 74 -17.23 24.66 -7.40
N LYS A 75 -16.68 25.53 -8.25
CA LYS A 75 -15.22 25.76 -8.37
C LYS A 75 -14.61 26.22 -7.04
N ILE A 76 -15.24 27.19 -6.37
CA ILE A 76 -14.79 27.68 -5.05
C ILE A 76 -14.86 26.54 -4.01
N GLY A 77 -15.86 25.66 -4.09
CA GLY A 77 -15.93 24.46 -3.24
C GLY A 77 -14.85 23.41 -3.56
N ALA A 78 -14.62 23.12 -4.83
CA ALA A 78 -13.63 22.15 -5.33
C ALA A 78 -12.18 22.65 -5.22
N SER A 79 -11.97 23.95 -5.00
CA SER A 79 -10.67 24.53 -4.64
C SER A 79 -10.40 24.55 -3.13
N LEU A 80 -11.43 24.29 -2.30
CA LEU A 80 -11.32 24.21 -0.83
C LEU A 80 -11.28 22.77 -0.30
N ALA A 81 -11.59 21.80 -1.14
CA ALA A 81 -11.38 20.39 -0.91
C ALA A 81 -10.97 19.74 -2.24
N ASP A 82 -9.87 19.00 -2.27
CA ASP A 82 -9.25 18.41 -3.47
C ASP A 82 -10.09 17.28 -4.10
N VAL A 83 -11.37 17.50 -4.44
CA VAL A 83 -12.34 16.44 -4.79
C VAL A 83 -12.21 15.95 -6.24
N ASP A 84 -11.18 16.42 -6.96
CA ASP A 84 -10.88 15.95 -8.31
C ASP A 84 -10.62 14.43 -8.40
N PRO A 85 -10.97 13.80 -9.55
CA PRO A 85 -10.83 12.37 -9.74
C PRO A 85 -9.35 12.00 -9.86
N MET A 86 -8.94 10.91 -9.21
CA MET A 86 -7.54 10.50 -9.26
C MET A 86 -7.16 9.99 -10.65
N GLN A 87 -6.04 10.47 -11.17
CA GLN A 87 -5.39 9.86 -12.32
C GLN A 87 -4.95 8.44 -11.93
N ILE A 88 -5.38 7.44 -12.71
CA ILE A 88 -5.14 6.02 -12.42
C ILE A 88 -3.94 5.51 -13.24
N ASP A 89 -3.01 4.84 -12.57
CA ASP A 89 -1.92 4.11 -13.22
C ASP A 89 -2.48 3.00 -14.12
N LYS A 90 -2.57 3.25 -15.43
CA LYS A 90 -3.10 2.32 -16.45
C LYS A 90 -2.37 0.96 -16.51
N THR A 91 -1.23 0.83 -15.85
CA THR A 91 -0.43 -0.40 -15.76
C THR A 91 -1.05 -1.48 -14.85
N VAL A 92 -1.96 -1.11 -13.94
CA VAL A 92 -2.54 -2.02 -12.94
C VAL A 92 -3.83 -2.67 -13.47
N CYS A 93 -3.70 -3.82 -14.13
CA CYS A 93 -4.83 -4.63 -14.62
C CYS A 93 -5.09 -5.85 -13.71
N PHE A 94 -6.17 -6.62 -13.90
CA PHE A 94 -6.40 -7.82 -13.08
C PHE A 94 -5.29 -8.88 -13.19
N ASP A 95 -4.54 -8.91 -14.30
CA ASP A 95 -3.31 -9.70 -14.47
C ASP A 95 -2.23 -9.43 -13.40
N SER A 96 -2.27 -8.29 -12.70
CA SER A 96 -1.36 -7.99 -11.58
C SER A 96 -1.87 -8.46 -10.21
N ILE A 97 -2.95 -9.23 -10.14
CA ILE A 97 -3.59 -9.68 -8.89
C ILE A 97 -3.67 -11.22 -8.83
N GLY A 98 -2.82 -11.83 -8.01
CA GLY A 98 -2.83 -13.28 -7.78
C GLY A 98 -3.91 -13.74 -6.81
N GLY A 99 -4.40 -14.97 -6.97
CA GLY A 99 -5.27 -15.67 -6.01
C GLY A 99 -6.70 -15.18 -5.80
N LEU A 100 -7.03 -13.91 -6.08
CA LEU A 100 -8.31 -13.28 -5.73
C LEU A 100 -9.43 -13.46 -6.78
N GLY A 101 -9.27 -14.39 -7.74
CA GLY A 101 -10.14 -14.55 -8.91
C GLY A 101 -11.65 -14.61 -8.61
N ARG A 102 -12.09 -15.28 -7.53
CA ARG A 102 -13.53 -15.32 -7.16
C ARG A 102 -14.08 -13.95 -6.79
N HIS A 103 -13.30 -13.14 -6.06
CA HIS A 103 -13.69 -11.79 -5.70
C HIS A 103 -13.74 -10.89 -6.94
N ILE A 104 -12.78 -11.05 -7.87
CA ILE A 104 -12.75 -10.34 -9.15
C ILE A 104 -13.98 -10.69 -10.01
N SER A 105 -14.35 -11.97 -10.14
CA SER A 105 -15.57 -12.37 -10.87
C SER A 105 -16.83 -11.75 -10.26
N SER A 106 -16.98 -11.83 -8.94
CA SER A 106 -18.15 -11.26 -8.25
C SER A 106 -18.19 -9.73 -8.29
N LEU A 107 -17.04 -9.06 -8.44
CA LEU A 107 -16.96 -7.61 -8.69
C LEU A 107 -17.27 -7.24 -10.15
N LYS A 108 -16.87 -8.06 -11.13
CA LYS A 108 -17.29 -7.88 -12.54
C LYS A 108 -18.82 -7.98 -12.68
N GLU A 109 -19.46 -8.94 -12.02
CA GLU A 109 -20.92 -9.03 -11.92
C GLU A 109 -21.58 -7.78 -11.31
N MET A 110 -20.90 -7.15 -10.35
CA MET A 110 -21.43 -6.06 -9.54
C MET A 110 -21.25 -4.68 -10.19
N VAL A 111 -20.15 -4.47 -10.92
CA VAL A 111 -19.76 -3.17 -11.50
C VAL A 111 -19.79 -3.17 -13.03
N VAL A 112 -19.23 -4.20 -13.66
CA VAL A 112 -19.06 -4.23 -15.12
C VAL A 112 -20.37 -4.63 -15.80
N PHE A 113 -21.09 -5.64 -15.28
CA PHE A 113 -22.30 -6.14 -15.94
C PHE A 113 -23.47 -5.14 -15.99
N PRO A 114 -23.75 -4.31 -14.95
CA PRO A 114 -24.76 -3.25 -15.07
C PRO A 114 -24.43 -2.19 -16.14
N LEU A 115 -23.14 -1.89 -16.35
CA LEU A 115 -22.66 -0.89 -17.32
C LEU A 115 -22.64 -1.43 -18.76
N LEU A 116 -22.45 -2.75 -18.95
CA LEU A 116 -22.45 -3.43 -20.25
C LEU A 116 -23.84 -3.92 -20.69
N TYR A 117 -24.66 -4.44 -19.77
CA TYR A 117 -25.91 -5.15 -20.08
C TYR A 117 -27.14 -4.60 -19.31
N PRO A 118 -27.43 -3.28 -19.37
CA PRO A 118 -28.53 -2.68 -18.60
C PRO A 118 -29.91 -3.27 -18.96
N GLU A 119 -30.10 -3.70 -20.21
CA GLU A 119 -31.32 -4.36 -20.69
C GLU A 119 -31.76 -5.56 -19.83
N VAL A 120 -30.80 -6.30 -19.27
CA VAL A 120 -31.07 -7.47 -18.41
C VAL A 120 -31.71 -7.01 -17.10
N PHE A 121 -31.17 -5.95 -16.49
CA PHE A 121 -31.67 -5.37 -15.25
C PHE A 121 -33.04 -4.72 -15.43
N GLU A 122 -33.25 -3.98 -16.52
CA GLU A 122 -34.56 -3.38 -16.85
C GLU A 122 -35.62 -4.45 -17.14
N LYS A 123 -35.27 -5.52 -17.89
CA LYS A 123 -36.19 -6.64 -18.21
C LYS A 123 -36.67 -7.41 -16.98
N PHE A 124 -35.76 -7.72 -16.05
CA PHE A 124 -36.10 -8.43 -14.80
C PHE A 124 -36.53 -7.48 -13.67
N LYS A 125 -36.44 -6.15 -13.85
CA LYS A 125 -36.69 -5.12 -12.83
C LYS A 125 -35.85 -5.30 -11.56
N ILE A 126 -34.65 -5.86 -11.72
CA ILE A 126 -33.69 -6.07 -10.63
C ILE A 126 -32.87 -4.78 -10.48
N GLN A 127 -32.83 -4.21 -9.27
CA GLN A 127 -31.94 -3.08 -8.99
C GLN A 127 -30.49 -3.59 -8.93
N PRO A 128 -29.54 -2.95 -9.64
CA PRO A 128 -28.13 -3.25 -9.49
C PRO A 128 -27.64 -2.89 -8.07
N PRO A 129 -26.69 -3.64 -7.50
CA PRO A 129 -26.12 -3.36 -6.19
C PRO A 129 -25.38 -2.01 -6.17
N ARG A 130 -25.59 -1.22 -5.12
CA ARG A 130 -25.10 0.16 -4.96
C ARG A 130 -23.69 0.26 -4.41
N GLY A 131 -23.25 -0.76 -3.68
CA GLY A 131 -21.93 -0.73 -3.05
C GLY A 131 -21.47 -2.03 -2.43
N CYS A 132 -20.19 -2.09 -2.09
CA CYS A 132 -19.58 -3.21 -1.39
C CYS A 132 -18.56 -2.79 -0.33
N LEU A 133 -18.28 -3.70 0.59
CA LEU A 133 -17.39 -3.48 1.73
C LEU A 133 -16.28 -4.54 1.74
N PHE A 134 -15.04 -4.10 1.53
CA PHE A 134 -13.84 -4.93 1.59
C PHE A 134 -13.31 -4.97 3.02
N TYR A 135 -13.18 -6.15 3.62
CA TYR A 135 -12.70 -6.30 5.00
C TYR A 135 -11.67 -7.44 5.14
N GLY A 136 -10.96 -7.48 6.26
CA GLY A 136 -9.88 -8.44 6.54
C GLY A 136 -8.54 -7.75 6.84
N PRO A 137 -7.47 -8.51 7.15
CA PRO A 137 -6.18 -7.94 7.56
C PRO A 137 -5.56 -6.99 6.52
N PRO A 138 -4.66 -6.08 6.94
CA PRO A 138 -3.95 -5.16 6.05
C PRO A 138 -2.95 -5.89 5.14
N GLY A 139 -2.56 -5.25 4.02
CA GLY A 139 -1.59 -5.81 3.06
C GLY A 139 -2.11 -6.95 2.17
N THR A 140 -3.42 -7.24 2.21
CA THR A 140 -4.11 -8.28 1.42
C THR A 140 -4.58 -7.81 0.03
N GLY A 141 -4.31 -6.55 -0.35
CA GLY A 141 -4.55 -6.04 -1.70
C GLY A 141 -5.89 -5.35 -1.95
N LYS A 142 -6.71 -5.09 -0.91
CA LYS A 142 -8.01 -4.37 -1.00
C LYS A 142 -7.96 -3.15 -1.95
N THR A 143 -7.04 -2.21 -1.69
CA THR A 143 -6.83 -0.98 -2.48
C THR A 143 -6.32 -1.25 -3.90
N LEU A 144 -5.59 -2.35 -4.14
CA LEU A 144 -5.10 -2.73 -5.48
C LEU A 144 -6.25 -3.27 -6.35
N VAL A 145 -7.15 -4.08 -5.76
CA VAL A 145 -8.33 -4.61 -6.47
C VAL A 145 -9.26 -3.47 -6.91
N ALA A 146 -9.47 -2.46 -6.06
CA ALA A 146 -10.27 -1.29 -6.44
C ALA A 146 -9.67 -0.50 -7.60
N ARG A 147 -8.34 -0.27 -7.60
CA ARG A 147 -7.62 0.40 -8.70
C ARG A 147 -7.67 -0.42 -10.00
N ALA A 148 -7.46 -1.72 -9.93
CA ALA A 148 -7.52 -2.61 -11.11
C ALA A 148 -8.93 -2.67 -11.72
N LEU A 149 -9.97 -2.68 -10.89
CA LEU A 149 -11.36 -2.62 -11.32
C LEU A 149 -11.68 -1.31 -12.03
N ALA A 150 -11.26 -0.16 -11.46
CA ALA A 150 -11.45 1.13 -12.09
C ALA A 150 -10.70 1.27 -13.43
N ASN A 151 -9.50 0.66 -13.54
CA ASN A 151 -8.76 0.57 -14.80
C ASN A 151 -9.50 -0.28 -15.85
N GLU A 152 -9.95 -1.50 -15.54
CA GLU A 152 -10.67 -2.33 -16.52
C GLU A 152 -11.96 -1.64 -17.00
N CYS A 153 -12.73 -1.04 -16.09
CA CYS A 153 -13.94 -0.30 -16.46
C CYS A 153 -13.65 0.92 -17.37
N SER A 154 -12.40 1.42 -17.41
CA SER A 154 -11.97 2.57 -18.21
C SER A 154 -11.16 2.19 -19.46
N GLN A 155 -11.06 0.90 -19.79
CA GLN A 155 -10.37 0.39 -20.99
C GLN A 155 -11.26 0.34 -22.25
N GLY A 156 -12.53 0.74 -22.17
CA GLY A 156 -13.46 0.86 -23.30
C GLY A 156 -13.94 2.29 -23.56
N ASP A 157 -14.94 2.45 -24.43
CA ASP A 157 -15.43 3.76 -24.91
C ASP A 157 -15.97 4.69 -23.81
N LYS A 158 -16.41 4.12 -22.68
CA LYS A 158 -16.90 4.87 -21.52
C LYS A 158 -15.79 4.99 -20.47
N LYS A 159 -15.15 6.16 -20.39
CA LYS A 159 -14.27 6.51 -19.26
C LYS A 159 -15.08 6.53 -17.96
N VAL A 160 -14.64 5.80 -16.94
CA VAL A 160 -15.24 5.81 -15.61
C VAL A 160 -14.46 6.77 -14.70
N ALA A 161 -15.16 7.66 -13.99
CA ALA A 161 -14.54 8.54 -13.01
C ALA A 161 -14.21 7.77 -11.72
N PHE A 162 -13.00 7.94 -11.18
CA PHE A 162 -12.55 7.26 -9.97
C PHE A 162 -12.16 8.26 -8.88
N PHE A 163 -12.94 8.28 -7.80
CA PHE A 163 -12.68 9.10 -6.63
C PHE A 163 -12.15 8.20 -5.52
N MET A 164 -10.92 8.43 -5.06
CA MET A 164 -10.34 7.75 -3.90
C MET A 164 -10.17 8.76 -2.77
N ARG A 165 -10.61 8.40 -1.56
CA ARG A 165 -10.40 9.12 -0.29
C ARG A 165 -9.99 8.11 0.79
N LYS A 166 -9.25 8.53 1.79
CA LYS A 166 -9.17 7.82 3.09
C LYS A 166 -10.25 8.37 4.02
N GLY A 167 -10.71 7.56 4.97
CA GLY A 167 -11.71 7.99 5.97
C GLY A 167 -11.30 9.22 6.78
N ALA A 168 -9.99 9.40 7.01
CA ALA A 168 -9.44 10.57 7.69
C ALA A 168 -9.42 11.84 6.83
N ASP A 169 -9.30 11.73 5.50
CA ASP A 169 -9.17 12.89 4.59
C ASP A 169 -10.45 13.74 4.55
N CYS A 170 -11.60 13.15 4.92
CA CYS A 170 -12.90 13.84 5.01
C CYS A 170 -13.17 14.48 6.39
N LEU A 171 -12.25 14.37 7.36
CA LEU A 171 -12.44 14.89 8.72
C LEU A 171 -11.78 16.27 8.89
N SER A 172 -12.56 17.27 9.30
CA SER A 172 -12.12 18.66 9.44
C SER A 172 -12.35 19.19 10.85
N LYS A 173 -11.47 20.08 11.33
CA LYS A 173 -11.64 20.78 12.62
C LYS A 173 -12.89 21.67 12.68
N TRP A 174 -13.42 22.09 11.53
CA TRP A 174 -14.60 22.95 11.42
C TRP A 174 -15.88 22.11 11.39
N VAL A 175 -16.82 22.41 12.29
CA VAL A 175 -18.09 21.67 12.41
C VAL A 175 -18.93 21.85 11.14
N GLY A 176 -19.38 20.74 10.56
CA GLY A 176 -20.22 20.72 9.35
C GLY A 176 -19.47 20.75 8.01
N GLU A 177 -18.19 21.13 7.97
CA GLU A 177 -17.43 21.16 6.71
C GLU A 177 -17.17 19.73 6.18
N SER A 178 -16.89 18.75 7.06
CA SER A 178 -16.85 17.32 6.68
C SER A 178 -18.14 16.83 6.02
N GLU A 179 -19.32 17.28 6.47
CA GLU A 179 -20.59 16.91 5.84
C GLU A 179 -20.76 17.57 4.47
N ARG A 180 -20.28 18.81 4.32
CA ARG A 180 -20.28 19.55 3.05
C ARG A 180 -19.34 18.91 2.03
N GLN A 181 -18.15 18.49 2.45
CA GLN A 181 -17.18 17.78 1.61
C GLN A 181 -17.74 16.44 1.11
N LEU A 182 -18.41 15.66 1.98
CA LEU A 182 -19.09 14.43 1.56
C LEU A 182 -20.23 14.70 0.57
N ARG A 183 -21.05 15.74 0.79
CA ARG A 183 -22.11 16.13 -0.15
C ARG A 183 -21.52 16.52 -1.51
N LEU A 184 -20.49 17.36 -1.53
CA LEU A 184 -19.82 17.82 -2.76
C LEU A 184 -19.18 16.66 -3.54
N LEU A 185 -18.58 15.68 -2.84
CA LEU A 185 -18.05 14.46 -3.47
C LEU A 185 -19.13 13.62 -4.15
N PHE A 186 -20.27 13.41 -3.49
CA PHE A 186 -21.38 12.67 -4.09
C PHE A 186 -22.03 13.45 -5.24
N ASP A 187 -22.15 14.78 -5.14
CA ASP A 187 -22.65 15.64 -6.23
C ASP A 187 -21.71 15.64 -7.45
N GLN A 188 -20.38 15.68 -7.24
CA GLN A 188 -19.39 15.64 -8.31
C GLN A 188 -19.31 14.25 -8.97
N ALA A 189 -19.42 13.17 -8.19
CA ALA A 189 -19.55 11.81 -8.72
C ALA A 189 -20.87 11.60 -9.51
N TYR A 190 -21.97 12.22 -9.07
CA TYR A 190 -23.25 12.19 -9.78
C TYR A 190 -23.22 13.01 -11.08
N GLN A 191 -22.37 14.03 -11.18
CA GLN A 191 -22.13 14.76 -12.43
C GLN A 191 -21.24 13.96 -13.40
N MET A 192 -20.20 13.29 -12.90
CA MET A 192 -19.24 12.52 -13.72
C MET A 192 -19.57 11.02 -13.83
N ARG A 193 -20.86 10.68 -13.96
CA ARG A 193 -21.32 9.31 -14.20
C ARG A 193 -20.88 8.79 -15.58
N PRO A 194 -20.49 7.50 -15.71
CA PRO A 194 -20.37 6.48 -14.66
C PRO A 194 -19.18 6.72 -13.72
N ALA A 195 -19.39 6.52 -12.42
CA ALA A 195 -18.41 6.85 -11.37
C ALA A 195 -18.27 5.76 -10.29
N ILE A 196 -17.05 5.62 -9.76
CA ILE A 196 -16.73 4.76 -8.61
C ILE A 196 -16.13 5.63 -7.51
N ILE A 197 -16.70 5.53 -6.30
CA ILE A 197 -16.18 6.16 -5.08
C ILE A 197 -15.54 5.06 -4.22
N PHE A 198 -14.25 5.22 -3.90
CA PHE A 198 -13.50 4.32 -3.03
C PHE A 198 -13.07 5.03 -1.74
N PHE A 199 -13.58 4.55 -0.60
CA PHE A 199 -13.18 4.99 0.74
C PHE A 199 -12.25 3.95 1.36
N ASP A 200 -10.95 4.24 1.47
CA ASP A 200 -10.03 3.43 2.28
C ASP A 200 -10.17 3.81 3.76
N GLU A 201 -9.96 2.84 4.66
CA GLU A 201 -10.07 3.02 6.12
C GLU A 201 -11.39 3.69 6.58
N ILE A 202 -12.52 3.25 6.01
CA ILE A 202 -13.86 3.83 6.22
C ILE A 202 -14.31 3.78 7.70
N ASP A 203 -13.76 2.89 8.52
CA ASP A 203 -14.06 2.83 9.96
C ASP A 203 -13.51 4.02 10.77
N GLY A 204 -12.59 4.81 10.21
CA GLY A 204 -12.23 6.13 10.76
C GLY A 204 -13.29 7.21 10.50
N LEU A 205 -14.05 7.09 9.41
CA LEU A 205 -15.11 8.03 9.05
C LEU A 205 -16.44 7.68 9.75
N ALA A 206 -16.79 6.39 9.77
CA ALA A 206 -18.09 5.90 10.19
C ALA A 206 -18.05 4.84 11.30
N PRO A 207 -17.54 5.19 12.50
CA PRO A 207 -17.49 4.27 13.64
C PRO A 207 -18.90 3.91 14.16
N VAL A 208 -19.02 2.77 14.86
CA VAL A 208 -20.24 2.38 15.59
C VAL A 208 -20.68 3.50 16.54
N ARG A 209 -21.93 3.94 16.43
CA ARG A 209 -22.53 4.95 17.31
C ARG A 209 -22.58 4.46 18.76
N SER A 210 -21.75 5.06 19.63
CA SER A 210 -21.82 4.86 21.07
C SER A 210 -22.12 6.18 21.80
N SER A 211 -22.73 6.11 22.98
CA SER A 211 -23.04 7.29 23.81
C SER A 211 -21.80 7.95 24.45
N ARG A 212 -20.61 7.39 24.25
CA ARG A 212 -19.32 7.90 24.74
C ARG A 212 -18.48 8.58 23.66
N GLN A 213 -18.93 8.61 22.41
CA GLN A 213 -18.21 9.20 21.27
C GLN A 213 -18.75 10.57 20.88
N ASP A 214 -17.92 11.35 20.19
CA ASP A 214 -18.27 12.68 19.71
C ASP A 214 -19.47 12.66 18.76
N GLN A 215 -20.42 13.57 19.00
CA GLN A 215 -21.63 13.73 18.20
C GLN A 215 -21.33 14.01 16.72
N ILE A 216 -20.14 14.57 16.42
CA ILE A 216 -19.63 14.85 15.08
C ILE A 216 -19.60 13.58 14.22
N HIS A 217 -19.07 12.45 14.74
CA HIS A 217 -19.08 11.19 13.99
C HIS A 217 -20.51 10.70 13.73
N SER A 218 -21.43 10.86 14.69
CA SER A 218 -22.83 10.47 14.53
C SER A 218 -23.56 11.27 13.44
N SER A 219 -23.27 12.57 13.29
CA SER A 219 -23.86 13.40 12.23
C SER A 219 -23.25 13.09 10.86
N ILE A 220 -21.94 12.87 10.78
CA ILE A 220 -21.22 12.44 9.57
C ILE A 220 -21.75 11.09 9.07
N VAL A 221 -21.84 10.07 9.93
CA VAL A 221 -22.41 8.75 9.55
C VAL A 221 -23.84 8.95 9.03
N SER A 222 -24.66 9.76 9.70
CA SER A 222 -26.05 10.00 9.31
C SER A 222 -26.17 10.72 7.96
N THR A 223 -25.26 11.65 7.64
CA THR A 223 -25.15 12.27 6.32
C THR A 223 -24.74 11.26 5.26
N LEU A 224 -23.77 10.39 5.54
CA LEU A 224 -23.34 9.34 4.61
C LEU A 224 -24.48 8.34 4.32
N LEU A 225 -25.26 7.93 5.32
CA LEU A 225 -26.45 7.09 5.13
C LEU A 225 -27.46 7.76 4.19
N ALA A 226 -27.77 9.04 4.40
CA ALA A 226 -28.72 9.79 3.58
C ALA A 226 -28.24 9.97 2.13
N LEU A 227 -26.93 10.13 1.92
CA LEU A 227 -26.33 10.20 0.59
C LEU A 227 -26.38 8.85 -0.15
N MET A 228 -26.08 7.74 0.53
CA MET A 228 -26.15 6.39 -0.06
C MET A 228 -27.59 5.97 -0.40
N ASP A 229 -28.56 6.31 0.45
CA ASP A 229 -29.99 6.10 0.17
C ASP A 229 -30.45 6.97 -1.02
N GLY A 230 -29.97 8.21 -1.09
CA GLY A 230 -30.30 9.19 -2.13
C GLY A 230 -29.71 8.94 -3.52
N LEU A 231 -28.80 7.96 -3.69
CA LEU A 231 -28.30 7.57 -5.01
C LEU A 231 -29.43 7.04 -5.92
N ASP A 232 -29.26 7.20 -7.23
CA ASP A 232 -30.22 6.68 -8.21
C ASP A 232 -30.16 5.14 -8.31
N SER A 233 -31.35 4.55 -8.47
CA SER A 233 -31.61 3.13 -8.74
C SER A 233 -30.91 2.55 -9.98
N ARG A 234 -30.36 3.38 -10.87
CA ARG A 234 -29.65 2.93 -12.10
C ARG A 234 -28.27 2.32 -11.86
N GLY A 235 -27.65 2.49 -10.69
CA GLY A 235 -26.34 1.89 -10.35
C GLY A 235 -25.13 2.52 -11.07
N GLU A 236 -25.29 3.72 -11.63
CA GLU A 236 -24.22 4.44 -12.35
C GLU A 236 -23.16 5.09 -11.44
N VAL A 237 -23.43 5.14 -10.13
CA VAL A 237 -22.48 5.53 -9.07
C VAL A 237 -22.38 4.37 -8.10
N ILE A 238 -21.17 3.85 -7.88
CA ILE A 238 -20.93 2.69 -7.01
C ILE A 238 -19.97 3.06 -5.88
N VAL A 239 -20.34 2.73 -4.64
CA VAL A 239 -19.54 3.03 -3.44
C VAL A 239 -18.82 1.77 -2.95
N ILE A 240 -17.50 1.84 -2.85
CA ILE A 240 -16.63 0.78 -2.34
C ILE A 240 -15.98 1.28 -1.05
N GLY A 241 -16.33 0.66 0.08
CA GLY A 241 -15.63 0.88 1.35
C GLY A 241 -14.54 -0.17 1.55
N ALA A 242 -13.41 0.21 2.13
CA ALA A 242 -12.41 -0.72 2.63
C ALA A 242 -12.14 -0.46 4.12
N THR A 243 -12.02 -1.53 4.89
CA THR A 243 -11.72 -1.50 6.33
C THR A 243 -10.79 -2.66 6.70
N ASN A 244 -10.09 -2.54 7.83
CA ASN A 244 -9.42 -3.67 8.47
C ASN A 244 -10.29 -4.35 9.54
N ARG A 245 -11.37 -3.70 10.02
CA ARG A 245 -12.20 -4.13 11.16
C ARG A 245 -13.70 -3.95 10.85
N LEU A 246 -14.35 -5.03 10.41
CA LEU A 246 -15.79 -5.04 10.10
C LEU A 246 -16.73 -4.86 11.33
N ASP A 247 -16.16 -4.76 12.53
CA ASP A 247 -16.89 -4.56 13.79
C ASP A 247 -16.76 -3.14 14.37
N SER A 248 -15.87 -2.29 13.83
CA SER A 248 -15.81 -0.87 14.17
C SER A 248 -16.71 0.00 13.29
N ILE A 249 -17.20 -0.49 12.15
CA ILE A 249 -18.14 0.21 11.26
C ILE A 249 -19.59 0.14 11.74
N ASP A 250 -20.34 1.23 11.60
CA ASP A 250 -21.77 1.31 11.95
C ASP A 250 -22.64 0.24 11.21
N PRO A 251 -23.46 -0.55 11.94
CA PRO A 251 -24.22 -1.66 11.36
C PRO A 251 -25.41 -1.23 10.47
N ALA A 252 -25.75 0.06 10.40
CA ALA A 252 -26.74 0.57 9.45
C ALA A 252 -26.15 0.80 8.05
N LEU A 253 -24.82 0.95 7.91
CA LEU A 253 -24.14 0.96 6.59
C LEU A 253 -24.17 -0.43 5.94
N ARG A 254 -24.08 -1.49 6.75
CA ARG A 254 -24.06 -2.92 6.37
C ARG A 254 -25.44 -3.48 5.95
N ARG A 255 -26.40 -2.62 5.63
CA ARG A 255 -27.77 -3.03 5.24
C ARG A 255 -27.89 -3.09 3.72
N PRO A 256 -28.64 -4.07 3.16
CA PRO A 256 -29.03 -4.05 1.76
C PRO A 256 -29.72 -2.72 1.39
N GLY A 257 -29.40 -2.21 0.20
CA GLY A 257 -29.65 -0.83 -0.25
C GLY A 257 -28.46 0.11 -0.07
N ARG A 258 -27.35 -0.33 0.55
CA ARG A 258 -26.17 0.50 0.86
C ARG A 258 -24.86 -0.24 0.51
N PHE A 259 -24.28 -0.98 1.46
CA PHE A 259 -23.24 -1.97 1.18
C PHE A 259 -23.91 -3.34 1.06
N ASP A 260 -24.20 -3.74 -0.18
CA ASP A 260 -24.99 -4.94 -0.49
C ASP A 260 -24.17 -6.24 -0.46
N ARG A 261 -22.85 -6.13 -0.66
CA ARG A 261 -21.90 -7.26 -0.66
C ARG A 261 -20.72 -6.97 0.27
N GLU A 262 -20.44 -7.90 1.17
CA GLU A 262 -19.25 -7.90 2.03
C GLU A 262 -18.23 -8.91 1.50
N TYR A 263 -16.97 -8.52 1.33
CA TYR A 263 -15.92 -9.37 0.77
C TYR A 263 -14.73 -9.52 1.74
N LEU A 264 -14.45 -10.78 2.13
CA LEU A 264 -13.36 -11.15 3.04
C LEU A 264 -12.03 -11.33 2.30
N PHE A 265 -11.12 -10.38 2.46
CA PHE A 265 -9.73 -10.46 2.03
C PHE A 265 -8.89 -11.13 3.12
N GLY A 266 -8.96 -12.47 3.15
CA GLY A 266 -8.11 -13.30 4.00
C GLY A 266 -6.64 -13.32 3.58
N LEU A 267 -5.82 -14.08 4.31
CA LEU A 267 -4.43 -14.37 3.91
C LEU A 267 -4.41 -15.29 2.67
N PRO A 268 -3.40 -15.17 1.79
CA PRO A 268 -3.36 -15.93 0.53
C PRO A 268 -2.99 -17.41 0.75
N ASP A 269 -3.81 -18.33 0.22
CA ASP A 269 -3.52 -19.76 0.00
C ASP A 269 -2.12 -19.99 -0.63
N ARG A 270 -1.50 -21.17 -0.43
CA ARG A 270 -0.29 -21.61 -1.16
C ARG A 270 -0.31 -21.29 -2.67
N VAL A 271 -1.43 -21.54 -3.35
CA VAL A 271 -1.58 -21.26 -4.79
C VAL A 271 -1.53 -19.76 -5.05
N ALA A 272 -2.33 -18.97 -4.31
CA ALA A 272 -2.32 -17.52 -4.37
C ALA A 272 -0.92 -16.93 -4.08
N ARG A 273 -0.15 -17.52 -3.15
CA ARG A 273 1.25 -17.12 -2.89
C ARG A 273 2.16 -17.39 -4.08
N LYS A 274 2.03 -18.54 -4.77
CA LYS A 274 2.76 -18.81 -6.02
C LYS A 274 2.41 -17.76 -7.08
N ASP A 275 1.13 -17.42 -7.24
CA ASP A 275 0.66 -16.42 -8.21
C ASP A 275 1.24 -15.03 -7.90
N ILE A 276 1.16 -14.58 -6.64
CA ILE A 276 1.70 -13.29 -6.19
C ILE A 276 3.22 -13.22 -6.37
N LEU A 277 3.95 -14.29 -6.02
CA LEU A 277 5.39 -14.41 -6.28
C LEU A 277 5.70 -14.31 -7.78
N LYS A 278 4.93 -15.02 -8.62
CA LYS A 278 5.11 -15.02 -10.08
C LYS A 278 4.82 -13.66 -10.71
N ILE A 279 3.84 -12.91 -10.20
CA ILE A 279 3.55 -11.54 -10.62
C ILE A 279 4.72 -10.60 -10.25
N HIS A 280 5.22 -10.64 -9.01
CA HIS A 280 6.31 -9.78 -8.57
C HIS A 280 7.68 -10.12 -9.19
N THR A 281 7.84 -11.34 -9.71
CA THR A 281 9.08 -11.78 -10.39
C THR A 281 8.97 -11.80 -11.93
N LYS A 282 7.79 -11.48 -12.50
CA LYS A 282 7.54 -11.38 -13.96
C LYS A 282 8.45 -10.36 -14.66
N GLN A 283 8.92 -9.35 -13.94
CA GLN A 283 9.78 -8.28 -14.44
C GLN A 283 11.28 -8.54 -14.22
N TRP A 284 11.68 -9.69 -13.67
CA TRP A 284 13.08 -9.99 -13.34
C TRP A 284 13.79 -10.73 -14.47
N SER A 285 15.01 -10.30 -14.78
CA SER A 285 15.93 -10.93 -15.72
C SER A 285 17.15 -11.51 -14.98
N PRO A 286 17.34 -12.84 -14.90
CA PRO A 286 16.40 -13.90 -15.29
C PRO A 286 15.28 -14.13 -14.25
N PRO A 287 14.11 -14.66 -14.66
CA PRO A 287 13.05 -15.02 -13.73
C PRO A 287 13.38 -16.32 -12.97
N PRO A 288 12.91 -16.48 -11.72
CA PRO A 288 13.09 -17.71 -10.96
C PRO A 288 12.26 -18.88 -11.54
N CYS A 289 12.76 -20.11 -11.36
CA CYS A 289 12.07 -21.32 -11.81
C CYS A 289 10.75 -21.54 -11.03
N ASP A 290 9.69 -21.93 -11.74
CA ASP A 290 8.35 -22.18 -11.17
C ASP A 290 8.35 -23.19 -10.01
N ALA A 291 9.23 -24.20 -10.05
CA ALA A 291 9.39 -25.18 -8.96
C ALA A 291 10.01 -24.56 -7.69
N PHE A 292 10.91 -23.59 -7.85
CA PHE A 292 11.46 -22.82 -6.72
C PHE A 292 10.42 -21.83 -6.16
N LEU A 293 9.54 -21.26 -7.01
CA LEU A 293 8.41 -20.47 -6.54
C LEU A 293 7.41 -21.29 -5.70
N GLU A 294 7.23 -22.58 -5.99
CA GLU A 294 6.44 -23.48 -5.15
C GLU A 294 7.10 -23.78 -3.80
N GLU A 295 8.42 -24.00 -3.78
CA GLU A 295 9.20 -24.17 -2.55
C GLU A 295 9.15 -22.91 -1.66
N LEU A 296 9.18 -21.72 -2.27
CA LEU A 296 8.97 -20.45 -1.56
C LEU A 296 7.53 -20.30 -1.06
N ALA A 297 6.53 -20.68 -1.85
CA ALA A 297 5.12 -20.60 -1.45
C ALA A 297 4.78 -21.50 -0.24
N ASP A 298 5.46 -22.65 -0.10
CA ASP A 298 5.39 -23.50 1.11
C ASP A 298 6.08 -22.89 2.33
N LYS A 299 7.06 -21.99 2.14
CA LYS A 299 7.78 -21.30 3.24
C LYS A 299 7.12 -19.98 3.66
N CYS A 300 6.41 -19.33 2.75
CA CYS A 300 5.70 -18.06 2.98
C CYS A 300 4.34 -18.21 3.72
N VAL A 301 4.19 -19.16 4.64
CA VAL A 301 2.95 -19.31 5.43
C VAL A 301 2.75 -18.11 6.36
N GLY A 302 1.53 -17.57 6.38
CA GLY A 302 1.17 -16.39 7.18
C GLY A 302 1.67 -15.03 6.63
N TYR A 303 2.30 -15.00 5.46
CA TYR A 303 2.68 -13.76 4.76
C TYR A 303 1.47 -13.18 4.01
N CYS A 304 1.23 -11.87 4.11
CA CYS A 304 0.28 -11.19 3.23
C CYS A 304 0.92 -10.79 1.88
N GLY A 305 0.13 -10.33 0.91
CA GLY A 305 0.66 -9.93 -0.41
C GLY A 305 1.72 -8.82 -0.32
N ALA A 306 1.54 -7.86 0.58
CA ALA A 306 2.53 -6.82 0.85
C ALA A 306 3.84 -7.38 1.45
N ASP A 307 3.78 -8.39 2.33
CA ASP A 307 4.98 -9.04 2.86
C ASP A 307 5.72 -9.83 1.77
N ILE A 308 5.00 -10.50 0.87
CA ILE A 308 5.60 -11.24 -0.26
C ILE A 308 6.33 -10.27 -1.19
N LYS A 309 5.73 -9.12 -1.51
CA LYS A 309 6.39 -8.03 -2.24
C LYS A 309 7.67 -7.58 -1.52
N ALA A 310 7.61 -7.37 -0.21
CA ALA A 310 8.76 -6.96 0.59
C ALA A 310 9.87 -8.02 0.67
N VAL A 311 9.54 -9.32 0.73
CA VAL A 311 10.51 -10.42 0.63
C VAL A 311 11.22 -10.42 -0.73
N CYS A 312 10.50 -10.17 -1.83
CA CYS A 312 11.11 -10.06 -3.15
C CYS A 312 12.07 -8.86 -3.23
N SER A 313 11.67 -7.69 -2.70
CA SER A 313 12.52 -6.50 -2.63
C SER A 313 13.78 -6.70 -1.76
N GLU A 314 13.64 -7.28 -0.57
CA GLU A 314 14.78 -7.52 0.33
C GLU A 314 15.67 -8.67 -0.17
N ALA A 315 15.15 -9.63 -0.95
CA ALA A 315 15.96 -10.62 -1.65
C ALA A 315 16.85 -9.98 -2.73
N ALA A 316 16.32 -9.02 -3.51
CA ALA A 316 17.11 -8.22 -4.44
C ALA A 316 18.18 -7.37 -3.72
N LEU A 317 17.83 -6.72 -2.60
CA LEU A 317 18.80 -5.99 -1.77
C LEU A 317 19.84 -6.92 -1.10
N CYS A 318 19.50 -8.18 -0.80
CA CYS A 318 20.47 -9.17 -0.34
C CYS A 318 21.43 -9.61 -1.46
N ALA A 319 20.94 -9.79 -2.70
CA ALA A 319 21.78 -10.05 -3.86
C ALA A 319 22.73 -8.88 -4.15
N LEU A 320 22.26 -7.63 -4.06
CA LEU A 320 23.07 -6.42 -4.17
C LEU A 320 24.18 -6.38 -3.11
N ARG A 321 23.83 -6.53 -1.81
CA ARG A 321 24.80 -6.61 -0.70
C ARG A 321 25.83 -7.73 -0.88
N ARG A 322 25.44 -8.85 -1.49
CA ARG A 322 26.31 -10.01 -1.78
C ARG A 322 27.24 -9.79 -2.96
N ARG A 323 26.84 -9.03 -3.99
CA ARG A 323 27.65 -8.73 -5.18
C ARG A 323 28.58 -7.54 -4.95
N TYR A 324 28.06 -6.46 -4.35
CA TYR A 324 28.74 -5.17 -4.20
C TYR A 324 28.68 -4.65 -2.75
N PRO A 325 29.43 -5.25 -1.81
CA PRO A 325 29.46 -4.79 -0.41
C PRO A 325 30.09 -3.40 -0.25
N GLN A 326 30.91 -2.95 -1.21
CA GLN A 326 31.63 -1.67 -1.20
C GLN A 326 30.71 -0.45 -1.10
N ILE A 327 29.49 -0.54 -1.69
CA ILE A 327 28.48 0.52 -1.69
C ILE A 327 28.15 0.99 -0.26
N TYR A 328 28.25 0.08 0.73
CA TYR A 328 27.95 0.36 2.14
C TYR A 328 29.15 0.96 2.91
N SER A 329 30.27 1.20 2.25
CA SER A 329 31.48 1.84 2.80
C SER A 329 31.83 3.16 2.12
N SER A 330 31.21 3.47 0.96
CA SER A 330 31.47 4.68 0.17
C SER A 330 30.29 5.64 0.20
N SER A 331 30.51 6.90 0.58
CA SER A 331 29.47 7.96 0.51
C SER A 331 29.16 8.43 -0.92
N GLN A 332 30.02 8.09 -1.89
CA GLN A 332 29.85 8.44 -3.31
C GLN A 332 29.17 7.31 -4.08
N LYS A 333 28.38 7.66 -5.11
CA LYS A 333 27.75 6.69 -6.01
C LYS A 333 28.83 6.02 -6.87
N LEU A 334 28.88 4.69 -6.87
CA LEU A 334 29.77 3.90 -7.72
C LEU A 334 29.07 3.51 -9.02
N VAL A 335 29.82 3.27 -10.09
CA VAL A 335 29.29 2.61 -11.29
C VAL A 335 29.07 1.13 -10.97
N LEU A 336 27.89 0.60 -11.33
CA LEU A 336 27.50 -0.79 -11.09
C LEU A 336 27.13 -1.45 -12.41
N ASP A 337 27.72 -2.61 -12.69
CA ASP A 337 27.17 -3.55 -13.66
C ASP A 337 25.95 -4.23 -13.02
N VAL A 338 24.78 -3.95 -13.58
CA VAL A 338 23.48 -4.43 -13.07
C VAL A 338 23.23 -5.89 -13.46
N ASP A 339 23.73 -6.33 -14.62
CA ASP A 339 23.42 -7.65 -15.18
C ASP A 339 24.07 -8.79 -14.40
N SER A 340 25.18 -8.52 -13.70
CA SER A 340 25.80 -9.49 -12.78
C SER A 340 25.04 -9.70 -11.46
N ILE A 341 23.94 -8.98 -11.18
CA ILE A 341 23.18 -9.07 -9.92
C ILE A 341 22.14 -10.20 -10.00
N THR A 342 22.59 -11.45 -10.18
CA THR A 342 21.71 -12.62 -10.18
C THR A 342 21.18 -12.92 -8.77
N ILE A 343 19.86 -12.95 -8.58
CA ILE A 343 19.20 -13.30 -7.30
C ILE A 343 19.11 -14.82 -7.16
N GLY A 344 19.51 -15.37 -6.01
CA GLY A 344 19.50 -16.81 -5.74
C GLY A 344 18.74 -17.19 -4.46
N SER A 345 18.48 -18.50 -4.29
CA SER A 345 17.68 -19.01 -3.17
C SER A 345 18.21 -18.67 -1.77
N ARG A 346 19.52 -18.41 -1.65
CA ARG A 346 20.14 -17.95 -0.40
C ARG A 346 19.73 -16.53 -0.01
N ASP A 347 19.49 -15.67 -1.00
CA ASP A 347 19.11 -14.27 -0.78
C ASP A 347 17.65 -14.19 -0.29
N PHE A 348 16.77 -15.00 -0.88
CA PHE A 348 15.40 -15.23 -0.38
C PHE A 348 15.38 -15.76 1.06
N LEU A 349 16.20 -16.76 1.38
CA LEU A 349 16.30 -17.28 2.76
C LEU A 349 16.80 -16.20 3.74
N SER A 350 17.76 -15.35 3.33
CA SER A 350 18.21 -14.23 4.15
C SER A 350 17.13 -13.16 4.35
N ALA A 351 16.35 -12.85 3.30
CA ALA A 351 15.20 -11.95 3.39
C ALA A 351 14.14 -12.50 4.36
N MET A 352 13.79 -13.79 4.26
CA MET A 352 12.86 -14.46 5.19
C MET A 352 13.33 -14.41 6.64
N THR A 353 14.64 -14.52 6.92
CA THR A 353 15.16 -14.40 8.30
C THR A 353 15.10 -12.98 8.88
N LYS A 354 14.84 -11.95 8.06
CA LYS A 354 14.66 -10.55 8.49
C LYS A 354 13.20 -10.13 8.55
N MET A 355 12.36 -10.72 7.70
CA MET A 355 10.95 -10.35 7.53
C MET A 355 10.03 -11.16 8.44
N VAL A 356 9.46 -10.51 9.46
CA VAL A 356 8.37 -11.07 10.29
C VAL A 356 7.06 -11.12 9.47
N PRO A 357 6.33 -12.24 9.36
CA PRO A 357 5.07 -12.33 8.60
C PRO A 357 3.93 -11.54 9.25
N ALA A 358 3.00 -10.95 8.47
CA ALA A 358 1.87 -10.19 8.99
C ALA A 358 0.99 -10.97 9.98
N ALA A 359 0.78 -12.28 9.78
CA ALA A 359 0.04 -13.11 10.74
C ALA A 359 0.64 -13.01 12.16
N GLN A 360 1.96 -13.17 12.28
CA GLN A 360 2.70 -13.13 13.55
C GLN A 360 2.79 -11.72 14.17
N ARG A 361 2.54 -10.65 13.39
CA ARG A 361 2.46 -9.27 13.93
C ARG A 361 1.15 -9.00 14.66
N ALA A 362 0.08 -9.74 14.35
CA ALA A 362 -1.26 -9.50 14.89
C ALA A 362 -1.66 -10.55 15.94
N VAL A 363 -1.46 -11.84 15.66
CA VAL A 363 -1.83 -12.96 16.55
C VAL A 363 -0.77 -14.05 16.48
N VAL A 364 -0.35 -14.58 17.63
CA VAL A 364 0.59 -15.70 17.70
C VAL A 364 -0.06 -16.96 17.12
N THR A 365 0.25 -17.25 15.86
CA THR A 365 -0.38 -18.33 15.10
C THR A 365 0.25 -19.67 15.47
N PRO A 366 -0.52 -20.69 15.91
CA PRO A 366 0.03 -21.99 16.32
C PRO A 366 0.45 -22.87 15.12
N ALA A 367 -0.02 -22.54 13.93
CA ALA A 367 0.25 -23.29 12.70
C ALA A 367 1.72 -23.15 12.30
N ARG A 368 2.46 -24.26 12.33
CA ARG A 368 3.89 -24.31 12.01
C ARG A 368 4.23 -25.57 11.24
N ALA A 369 4.96 -25.42 10.14
CA ALA A 369 5.51 -26.56 9.40
C ALA A 369 6.33 -27.46 10.33
N LEU A 370 6.21 -28.78 10.15
CA LEU A 370 7.08 -29.73 10.83
C LEU A 370 8.54 -29.43 10.46
N ILE A 371 9.45 -29.42 11.44
CA ILE A 371 10.86 -29.14 11.20
C ILE A 371 11.42 -30.24 10.28
N PRO A 372 12.18 -29.94 9.21
CA PRO A 372 12.68 -30.95 8.26
C PRO A 372 13.42 -32.13 8.92
N ALA A 373 14.20 -31.85 9.98
CA ALA A 373 14.88 -32.89 10.76
C ALA A 373 13.90 -33.85 11.47
N LEU A 374 12.68 -33.44 11.82
CA LEU A 374 11.67 -34.28 12.49
C LEU A 374 10.75 -35.04 11.51
N VAL A 375 10.83 -34.77 10.20
CA VAL A 375 9.99 -35.43 9.18
C VAL A 375 10.13 -36.96 9.22
N PRO A 376 11.33 -37.56 9.39
CA PRO A 376 11.46 -39.01 9.55
C PRO A 376 10.81 -39.58 10.81
N LEU A 377 10.68 -38.80 11.90
CA LEU A 377 10.12 -39.26 13.18
C LEU A 377 8.59 -39.11 13.29
N LEU A 378 8.02 -38.10 12.65
CA LEU A 378 6.61 -37.72 12.83
C LEU A 378 5.81 -37.67 11.53
N GLY A 379 6.43 -37.89 10.37
CA GLY A 379 5.74 -37.86 9.06
C GLY A 379 4.61 -38.87 8.95
N ALA A 380 4.86 -40.14 9.32
CA ALA A 380 3.83 -41.19 9.29
C ALA A 380 2.66 -40.88 10.25
N SER A 381 2.97 -40.45 11.47
CA SER A 381 1.98 -40.01 12.47
C SER A 381 1.17 -38.80 12.00
N LEU A 382 1.78 -37.85 11.27
CA LEU A 382 1.10 -36.69 10.70
C LEU A 382 0.17 -37.09 9.55
N HIS A 383 0.57 -38.04 8.69
CA HIS A 383 -0.33 -38.57 7.66
C HIS A 383 -1.53 -39.30 8.26
N SER A 384 -1.31 -40.22 9.21
CA SER A 384 -2.40 -40.91 9.93
C SER A 384 -3.34 -39.95 10.67
N LEU A 385 -2.81 -38.85 11.20
CA LEU A 385 -3.61 -37.77 11.80
C LEU A 385 -4.42 -36.98 10.76
N LEU A 386 -3.86 -36.72 9.58
CA LEU A 386 -4.63 -36.07 8.50
C LEU A 386 -5.75 -36.99 7.98
N ASP A 387 -5.55 -38.32 8.00
CA ASP A 387 -6.55 -39.31 7.63
C ASP A 387 -7.64 -39.54 8.71
N THR A 388 -7.37 -39.25 9.99
CA THR A 388 -8.43 -39.15 11.02
C THR A 388 -9.16 -37.81 10.94
N LEU A 389 -8.45 -36.70 10.75
CA LEU A 389 -9.03 -35.37 10.53
C LEU A 389 -9.95 -35.34 9.29
N ALA A 390 -9.58 -36.02 8.21
CA ALA A 390 -10.43 -36.14 7.01
C ALA A 390 -11.74 -36.91 7.26
N ARG A 391 -11.74 -37.87 8.20
CA ARG A 391 -12.94 -38.62 8.60
C ARG A 391 -13.83 -37.84 9.56
N VAL A 392 -13.25 -37.21 10.57
CA VAL A 392 -13.99 -36.40 11.58
C VAL A 392 -14.51 -35.10 10.98
N PHE A 393 -13.71 -34.44 10.13
CA PHE A 393 -14.04 -33.17 9.50
C PHE A 393 -13.89 -33.26 7.97
N PRO A 394 -14.84 -33.88 7.24
CA PRO A 394 -14.76 -34.09 5.79
C PRO A 394 -14.66 -32.80 4.94
N HIS A 395 -14.87 -31.62 5.52
CA HIS A 395 -14.52 -30.34 4.90
C HIS A 395 -13.00 -30.21 4.62
N VAL A 396 -12.14 -30.91 5.37
CA VAL A 396 -10.68 -31.03 5.10
C VAL A 396 -10.44 -31.57 3.69
N GLU A 397 -11.20 -32.57 3.26
CA GLU A 397 -11.05 -33.13 1.92
C GLU A 397 -11.39 -32.11 0.81
N LEU A 398 -12.36 -31.21 1.01
CA LEU A 398 -12.63 -30.13 0.06
C LEU A 398 -11.48 -29.11 0.00
N GLY A 399 -10.80 -28.89 1.13
CA GLY A 399 -9.57 -28.10 1.20
C GLY A 399 -8.40 -28.76 0.43
N LEU A 400 -8.23 -30.08 0.60
CA LEU A 400 -7.14 -30.87 0.05
C LEU A 400 -7.35 -31.35 -1.39
N LYS A 401 -8.54 -31.79 -1.81
CA LYS A 401 -8.79 -32.27 -3.19
C LYS A 401 -8.70 -31.14 -4.23
N LYS A 402 -8.99 -29.89 -3.84
CA LYS A 402 -8.70 -28.70 -4.64
C LYS A 402 -7.19 -28.44 -4.88
N ARG A 403 -6.30 -29.10 -4.12
CA ARG A 403 -4.82 -29.08 -4.32
C ARG A 403 -4.39 -29.88 -5.56
N ALA A 404 -5.22 -30.83 -6.01
CA ALA A 404 -4.99 -31.63 -7.23
C ALA A 404 -5.78 -31.12 -8.45
N LEU A 405 -7.03 -30.69 -8.25
CA LEU A 405 -7.92 -30.27 -9.35
C LEU A 405 -7.67 -28.86 -9.91
N ALA A 406 -6.82 -28.05 -9.27
CA ALA A 406 -6.54 -26.67 -9.71
C ALA A 406 -5.93 -26.58 -11.12
N GLY A 407 -5.22 -27.61 -11.58
CA GLY A 407 -4.66 -27.66 -12.94
C GLY A 407 -5.64 -28.08 -14.04
N ARG A 408 -6.92 -28.32 -13.73
CA ARG A 408 -7.87 -28.93 -14.68
C ARG A 408 -9.32 -28.44 -14.59
N GLN A 409 -9.52 -27.13 -14.37
CA GLN A 409 -10.83 -26.49 -14.57
C GLN A 409 -10.95 -25.90 -15.98
N GLY A 410 -11.00 -26.80 -16.98
CA GLY A 410 -11.51 -26.50 -18.32
C GLY A 410 -12.76 -27.35 -18.58
N ASN A 411 -13.87 -26.68 -18.87
CA ASN A 411 -15.12 -27.18 -19.46
C ASN A 411 -15.57 -28.62 -19.12
N PHE A 412 -16.38 -28.76 -18.06
CA PHE A 412 -17.42 -29.79 -17.99
C PHE A 412 -18.80 -29.13 -17.86
N ILE A 413 -19.32 -28.66 -18.99
CA ILE A 413 -20.74 -28.32 -19.13
C ILE A 413 -21.46 -29.63 -19.45
N ASN A 414 -22.28 -30.14 -18.53
CA ASN A 414 -23.08 -31.34 -18.75
C ASN A 414 -24.27 -31.02 -19.69
N ILE A 415 -24.01 -31.02 -21.00
CA ILE A 415 -25.07 -30.99 -22.02
C ILE A 415 -25.65 -32.41 -22.14
N ALA A 416 -26.61 -32.74 -21.27
CA ALA A 416 -27.40 -33.96 -21.38
C ALA A 416 -28.83 -33.77 -20.86
N GLN A 417 -29.81 -34.16 -21.69
CA GLN A 417 -31.22 -34.40 -21.34
C GLN A 417 -32.02 -33.21 -20.79
N GLY A 418 -32.52 -32.37 -21.71
CA GLY A 418 -33.68 -31.54 -21.43
C GLY A 418 -34.96 -32.38 -21.29
N ARG A 419 -35.52 -32.44 -20.08
CA ARG A 419 -36.94 -32.77 -19.86
C ARG A 419 -37.43 -32.08 -18.58
N LEU A 420 -38.64 -31.51 -18.64
CA LEU A 420 -39.19 -30.66 -17.58
C LEU A 420 -39.31 -31.40 -16.24
N LYS A 421 -38.62 -30.89 -15.21
CA LYS A 421 -38.90 -31.17 -13.80
C LYS A 421 -39.16 -29.86 -13.05
N VAL A 422 -40.38 -29.35 -13.21
CA VAL A 422 -40.93 -28.28 -12.37
C VAL A 422 -41.11 -28.85 -10.95
N LEU A 423 -40.76 -28.06 -9.93
CA LEU A 423 -40.93 -28.39 -8.49
C LEU A 423 -40.14 -29.61 -7.96
N HIS A 424 -38.85 -29.69 -8.27
CA HIS A 424 -37.90 -30.10 -7.23
C HIS A 424 -37.17 -28.86 -6.71
N ILE A 425 -37.42 -28.51 -5.45
CA ILE A 425 -36.45 -27.77 -4.65
C ILE A 425 -35.21 -28.66 -4.58
N GLU A 426 -34.05 -28.14 -5.00
CA GLU A 426 -32.79 -28.89 -4.88
C GLU A 426 -32.41 -29.02 -3.41
N THR A 427 -32.88 -30.10 -2.79
CA THR A 427 -32.42 -30.55 -1.48
C THR A 427 -30.91 -30.75 -1.58
N SER A 428 -30.15 -29.93 -0.85
CA SER A 428 -28.69 -29.88 -0.91
C SER A 428 -28.12 -31.24 -0.50
N THR A 429 -27.84 -32.08 -1.50
CA THR A 429 -27.49 -33.48 -1.30
C THR A 429 -26.22 -33.65 -0.49
N ALA A 430 -26.15 -34.72 0.30
CA ALA A 430 -24.96 -35.10 1.06
C ALA A 430 -23.70 -35.36 0.19
N LEU A 431 -23.87 -35.48 -1.14
CA LEU A 431 -22.77 -35.51 -2.10
C LEU A 431 -22.18 -34.11 -2.39
N SER A 432 -22.99 -33.05 -2.34
CA SER A 432 -22.57 -31.70 -2.72
C SER A 432 -21.99 -30.89 -1.56
N GLN A 433 -22.41 -31.18 -0.33
CA GLN A 433 -21.82 -30.62 0.89
C GLN A 433 -21.66 -31.75 1.91
N PRO A 434 -20.42 -32.10 2.31
CA PRO A 434 -20.22 -33.00 3.43
C PRO A 434 -20.69 -32.31 4.71
N THR A 435 -21.27 -33.07 5.64
CA THR A 435 -21.78 -32.55 6.92
C THR A 435 -21.08 -33.27 8.08
N SER A 436 -20.55 -32.50 9.02
CA SER A 436 -19.99 -33.01 10.28
C SER A 436 -20.92 -32.67 11.44
N TYR A 437 -21.34 -33.67 12.21
CA TYR A 437 -22.02 -33.44 13.48
C TYR A 437 -20.97 -33.09 14.55
N ARG A 438 -20.95 -31.83 14.99
CA ARG A 438 -20.09 -31.27 16.07
C ARG A 438 -18.67 -31.89 16.12
N PRO A 439 -17.83 -31.71 15.08
CA PRO A 439 -16.55 -32.40 14.98
C PRO A 439 -15.58 -32.04 16.11
N ARG A 440 -15.04 -33.06 16.80
CA ARG A 440 -14.04 -32.92 17.87
C ARG A 440 -12.88 -33.88 17.65
N LEU A 441 -11.68 -33.46 18.02
CA LEU A 441 -10.51 -34.33 18.05
C LEU A 441 -9.61 -34.02 19.25
N LEU A 442 -9.26 -35.07 19.99
CA LEU A 442 -8.33 -35.06 21.10
C LEU A 442 -7.04 -35.81 20.71
N LEU A 443 -5.91 -35.12 20.78
CA LEU A 443 -4.58 -35.68 20.57
C LEU A 443 -3.99 -36.14 21.90
N GLU A 444 -4.12 -37.44 22.18
CA GLU A 444 -3.46 -38.11 23.30
C GLU A 444 -2.00 -38.42 22.95
N GLY A 445 -1.10 -38.27 23.93
CA GLY A 445 0.26 -38.78 23.83
C GLY A 445 0.99 -38.71 25.17
N ARG A 446 2.12 -39.40 25.29
CA ARG A 446 2.96 -39.33 26.50
C ARG A 446 3.66 -37.97 26.64
N PRO A 447 4.06 -37.52 27.85
CA PRO A 447 4.62 -36.17 28.12
C PRO A 447 5.98 -35.84 27.45
N GLY A 448 5.99 -35.73 26.13
CA GLY A 448 7.22 -35.59 25.33
C GLY A 448 7.14 -36.20 23.92
N SER A 449 5.97 -36.69 23.52
CA SER A 449 5.72 -37.31 22.20
C SER A 449 5.59 -36.31 21.06
N GLY A 450 5.68 -35.00 21.33
CA GLY A 450 5.60 -33.93 20.34
C GLY A 450 4.19 -33.53 19.92
N GLN A 451 3.15 -34.04 20.59
CA GLN A 451 1.74 -33.88 20.20
C GLN A 451 1.29 -32.41 20.12
N SER A 452 1.65 -31.57 21.11
CA SER A 452 1.32 -30.14 21.13
C SER A 452 2.39 -29.25 20.47
N SER A 453 3.65 -29.66 20.51
CA SER A 453 4.80 -28.84 20.07
C SER A 453 5.09 -28.94 18.57
N HIS A 454 4.73 -30.08 17.95
CA HIS A 454 5.05 -30.38 16.55
C HIS A 454 3.86 -30.92 15.77
N LEU A 455 3.15 -31.93 16.30
CA LEU A 455 2.13 -32.65 15.54
C LEU A 455 0.86 -31.80 15.30
N ALA A 456 0.28 -31.22 16.36
CA ALA A 456 -0.86 -30.31 16.21
C ALA A 456 -0.52 -29.03 15.42
N PRO A 457 0.60 -28.33 15.67
CA PRO A 457 1.08 -27.26 14.81
C PRO A 457 1.21 -27.62 13.32
N ALA A 458 1.72 -28.83 13.01
CA ALA A 458 1.87 -29.31 11.64
C ALA A 458 0.53 -29.71 10.99
N ALA A 459 -0.42 -30.25 11.76
CA ALA A 459 -1.78 -30.48 11.30
C ALA A 459 -2.51 -29.16 11.00
N LEU A 460 -2.44 -28.18 11.91
CA LEU A 460 -2.99 -26.84 11.72
C LEU A 460 -2.35 -26.13 10.51
N HIS A 461 -1.05 -26.33 10.27
CA HIS A 461 -0.34 -25.84 9.09
C HIS A 461 -0.81 -26.52 7.78
N ALA A 462 -1.11 -27.82 7.81
CA ALA A 462 -1.72 -28.50 6.66
C ALA A 462 -3.16 -28.04 6.38
N LEU A 463 -3.81 -27.44 7.39
CA LEU A 463 -5.19 -26.91 7.38
C LEU A 463 -5.27 -25.39 7.17
N GLU A 464 -4.24 -24.76 6.58
CA GLU A 464 -4.08 -23.31 6.34
C GLU A 464 -5.32 -22.56 5.78
N LYS A 465 -6.25 -23.26 5.14
CA LYS A 465 -7.50 -22.69 4.57
C LYS A 465 -8.58 -22.36 5.59
N PHE A 466 -8.45 -22.81 6.83
CA PHE A 466 -9.41 -22.58 7.91
C PHE A 466 -8.83 -21.59 8.92
N THR A 467 -9.68 -20.73 9.48
CA THR A 467 -9.26 -19.84 10.58
C THR A 467 -8.97 -20.67 11.83
N VAL A 468 -7.85 -20.39 12.49
CA VAL A 468 -7.41 -21.11 13.69
C VAL A 468 -7.46 -20.17 14.90
N HIS A 469 -8.35 -20.47 15.83
CA HIS A 469 -8.61 -19.70 17.04
C HIS A 469 -8.01 -20.43 18.24
N THR A 470 -7.09 -19.79 18.96
CA THR A 470 -6.37 -20.42 20.08
C THR A 470 -6.92 -20.03 21.44
N LEU A 471 -7.44 -20.99 22.19
CA LEU A 471 -7.77 -20.84 23.60
C LEU A 471 -6.64 -21.43 24.45
N ASP A 472 -5.56 -20.67 24.59
CA ASP A 472 -4.47 -20.94 25.52
C ASP A 472 -4.62 -20.08 26.80
N VAL A 473 -4.04 -20.52 27.91
CA VAL A 473 -3.98 -19.76 29.18
C VAL A 473 -3.29 -18.42 28.95
N ALA A 474 -2.24 -18.37 28.13
CA ALA A 474 -1.55 -17.13 27.78
C ALA A 474 -2.40 -16.14 26.97
N VAL A 475 -3.41 -16.62 26.23
CA VAL A 475 -4.36 -15.76 25.49
C VAL A 475 -5.46 -15.26 26.44
N LEU A 476 -6.03 -16.16 27.24
CA LEU A 476 -7.13 -15.84 28.17
C LEU A 476 -6.72 -14.85 29.28
N TYR A 477 -5.49 -14.93 29.78
CA TYR A 477 -4.98 -14.05 30.83
C TYR A 477 -4.01 -12.97 30.33
N GLY A 478 -3.70 -12.93 29.02
CA GLY A 478 -2.84 -11.90 28.43
C GLY A 478 -3.50 -10.52 28.31
N ALA A 479 -4.83 -10.48 28.19
CA ALA A 479 -5.60 -9.25 28.06
C ALA A 479 -6.05 -8.69 29.42
N SER A 480 -5.17 -7.95 30.10
CA SER A 480 -5.40 -7.39 31.45
C SER A 480 -6.62 -6.46 31.61
N THR A 481 -7.33 -6.12 30.53
CA THR A 481 -8.50 -5.21 30.52
C THR A 481 -9.84 -5.92 30.44
N ALA A 482 -9.88 -7.23 30.16
CA ALA A 482 -11.11 -8.00 29.96
C ALA A 482 -11.18 -9.19 30.92
N ALA A 483 -12.39 -9.65 31.22
CA ALA A 483 -12.56 -10.92 31.93
C ALA A 483 -12.15 -12.09 31.00
N PRO A 484 -11.57 -13.19 31.54
CA PRO A 484 -11.24 -14.35 30.70
C PRO A 484 -12.51 -15.05 30.17
N GLU A 485 -13.65 -14.93 30.87
CA GLU A 485 -14.98 -15.32 30.38
C GLU A 485 -15.43 -14.49 29.16
N GLU A 486 -15.18 -13.18 29.17
CA GLU A 486 -15.49 -12.31 28.04
C GLU A 486 -14.58 -12.62 26.86
N THR A 487 -13.28 -12.77 27.10
CA THR A 487 -12.28 -13.16 26.09
C THR A 487 -12.65 -14.50 25.44
N CYS A 488 -13.05 -15.49 26.25
CA CYS A 488 -13.57 -16.77 25.75
C CYS A 488 -14.83 -16.59 24.88
N ALA A 489 -15.82 -15.80 25.33
CA ALA A 489 -17.02 -15.52 24.56
C ALA A 489 -16.72 -14.82 23.23
N GLN A 490 -15.80 -13.85 23.20
CA GLN A 490 -15.35 -13.16 21.99
C GLN A 490 -14.71 -14.15 20.99
N MET A 491 -13.79 -15.02 21.44
CA MET A 491 -13.19 -16.05 20.58
C MET A 491 -14.23 -17.02 19.99
N PHE A 492 -15.24 -17.42 20.76
CA PHE A 492 -16.33 -18.26 20.26
C PHE A 492 -17.24 -17.54 19.25
N LEU A 493 -17.43 -16.21 19.38
CA LEU A 493 -18.17 -15.41 18.40
C LEU A 493 -17.37 -15.26 17.10
N GLU A 494 -16.06 -15.03 17.17
CA GLU A 494 -15.20 -14.95 15.98
C GLU A 494 -15.08 -16.30 15.26
N ALA A 495 -14.98 -17.41 16.00
CA ALA A 495 -15.01 -18.77 15.43
C ALA A 495 -16.33 -19.06 14.70
N LYS A 496 -17.49 -18.67 15.25
CA LYS A 496 -18.79 -18.78 14.58
C LYS A 496 -18.86 -17.93 13.31
N ARG A 497 -18.40 -16.67 13.38
CA ARG A 497 -18.37 -15.72 12.25
C ARG A 497 -17.46 -16.15 11.11
N THR A 498 -16.34 -16.81 11.43
CA THR A 498 -15.33 -17.27 10.45
C THR A 498 -15.52 -18.74 10.05
N SER A 499 -16.69 -19.32 10.26
CA SER A 499 -16.97 -20.71 9.90
C SER A 499 -16.85 -20.93 8.36
N PRO A 500 -16.20 -22.02 7.90
CA PRO A 500 -15.60 -23.12 8.68
C PRO A 500 -14.28 -22.73 9.38
N SER A 501 -14.15 -23.10 10.66
CA SER A 501 -13.07 -22.67 11.55
C SER A 501 -12.60 -23.80 12.49
N ILE A 502 -11.42 -23.62 13.10
CA ILE A 502 -10.81 -24.57 14.04
C ILE A 502 -10.56 -23.86 15.37
N LEU A 503 -11.04 -24.43 16.47
CA LEU A 503 -10.79 -23.98 17.83
C LEU A 503 -9.72 -24.89 18.46
N TYR A 504 -8.52 -24.37 18.67
CA TYR A 504 -7.37 -25.12 19.19
C TYR A 504 -7.13 -24.85 20.68
N ILE A 505 -7.02 -25.91 21.48
CA ILE A 505 -6.66 -25.85 22.90
C ILE A 505 -5.37 -26.67 23.14
N PRO A 506 -4.23 -26.00 23.44
CA PRO A 506 -3.03 -26.69 23.88
C PRO A 506 -3.21 -27.24 25.30
N HIS A 507 -2.72 -28.46 25.54
CA HIS A 507 -2.62 -29.08 26.88
C HIS A 507 -3.92 -29.02 27.72
N ILE A 508 -5.04 -29.51 27.17
CA ILE A 508 -6.40 -29.39 27.75
C ILE A 508 -6.49 -29.80 29.24
N GLY A 509 -5.72 -30.80 29.70
CA GLY A 509 -5.68 -31.17 31.12
C GLY A 509 -5.16 -30.05 32.03
N GLN A 510 -4.01 -29.46 31.67
CA GLN A 510 -3.42 -28.33 32.41
C GLN A 510 -4.27 -27.06 32.28
N TRP A 511 -4.89 -26.85 31.10
CA TRP A 511 -5.86 -25.79 30.89
C TRP A 511 -7.07 -25.94 31.83
N TRP A 512 -7.64 -27.15 31.93
CA TRP A 512 -8.79 -27.42 32.80
C TRP A 512 -8.45 -27.20 34.28
N GLU A 513 -7.28 -27.67 34.73
CA GLU A 513 -6.78 -27.46 36.10
C GLU A 513 -6.56 -25.97 36.43
N ALA A 514 -5.93 -25.20 35.54
CA ALA A 514 -5.66 -23.78 35.74
C ALA A 514 -6.91 -22.89 35.66
N VAL A 515 -7.92 -23.30 34.89
CA VAL A 515 -9.14 -22.52 34.64
C VAL A 515 -10.18 -22.72 35.76
N GLY A 516 -10.65 -21.60 36.32
CA GLY A 516 -11.67 -21.56 37.37
C GLY A 516 -13.07 -22.03 36.91
N PRO A 517 -13.94 -22.46 37.84
CA PRO A 517 -15.21 -23.12 37.52
C PRO A 517 -16.20 -22.25 36.74
N ALA A 518 -16.20 -20.92 36.93
CA ALA A 518 -17.04 -20.00 36.15
C ALA A 518 -16.70 -20.03 34.65
N LEU A 519 -15.40 -20.01 34.32
CA LEU A 519 -14.91 -20.10 32.95
C LEU A 519 -15.10 -21.49 32.33
N ARG A 520 -15.05 -22.58 33.13
CA ARG A 520 -15.46 -23.93 32.66
C ARG A 520 -16.94 -23.96 32.29
N ALA A 521 -17.80 -23.39 33.14
CA ALA A 521 -19.25 -23.35 32.91
C ALA A 521 -19.63 -22.50 31.69
N THR A 522 -19.00 -21.33 31.49
CA THR A 522 -19.22 -20.51 30.29
C THR A 522 -18.69 -21.19 29.04
N PHE A 523 -17.51 -21.83 29.08
CA PHE A 523 -16.97 -22.62 27.97
C PHE A 523 -17.91 -23.78 27.55
N LEU A 524 -18.43 -24.56 28.51
CA LEU A 524 -19.40 -25.62 28.24
C LEU A 524 -20.72 -25.09 27.67
N SER A 525 -21.20 -23.94 28.17
CA SER A 525 -22.38 -23.25 27.62
C SER A 525 -22.16 -22.77 26.19
N LEU A 526 -21.00 -22.17 25.91
CA LEU A 526 -20.60 -21.70 24.57
C LEU A 526 -20.49 -22.87 23.58
N LEU A 527 -19.88 -24.00 23.96
CA LEU A 527 -19.87 -25.23 23.15
C LEU A 527 -21.29 -25.77 22.88
N ARG A 528 -22.16 -25.80 23.90
CA ARG A 528 -23.56 -26.23 23.74
C ARG A 528 -24.35 -25.28 22.82
N SER A 529 -23.98 -24.00 22.75
CA SER A 529 -24.57 -22.98 21.87
C SER A 529 -24.12 -23.04 20.40
N ILE A 530 -23.21 -23.95 20.02
CA ILE A 530 -22.83 -24.16 18.62
C ILE A 530 -23.87 -25.10 17.96
N PRO A 531 -24.47 -24.74 16.81
CA PRO A 531 -25.40 -25.60 16.08
C PRO A 531 -24.78 -26.96 15.72
N SER A 532 -25.59 -28.03 15.73
CA SER A 532 -25.11 -29.41 15.54
C SER A 532 -24.30 -29.63 14.25
N PHE A 533 -24.71 -29.01 13.14
CA PHE A 533 -24.09 -29.14 11.83
C PHE A 533 -23.14 -27.96 11.48
N SER A 534 -22.75 -27.15 12.47
CA SER A 534 -21.81 -26.05 12.24
C SER A 534 -20.39 -26.61 12.00
N PRO A 535 -19.69 -26.22 10.92
CA PRO A 535 -18.38 -26.77 10.58
C PRO A 535 -17.25 -26.10 11.39
N ILE A 536 -17.29 -26.29 12.72
CA ILE A 536 -16.33 -25.78 13.68
C ILE A 536 -15.67 -26.96 14.39
N LEU A 537 -14.39 -27.20 14.09
CA LEU A 537 -13.61 -28.30 14.67
C LEU A 537 -13.01 -27.89 16.02
N LEU A 538 -13.32 -28.63 17.08
CA LEU A 538 -12.60 -28.53 18.36
C LEU A 538 -11.37 -29.44 18.34
N LEU A 539 -10.17 -28.88 18.36
CA LEU A 539 -8.90 -29.63 18.42
C LEU A 539 -8.22 -29.42 19.79
N ALA A 540 -8.10 -30.48 20.58
CA ALA A 540 -7.41 -30.46 21.87
C ALA A 540 -6.14 -31.33 21.86
N THR A 541 -5.15 -31.02 22.70
CA THR A 541 -3.96 -31.86 22.93
C THR A 541 -3.81 -32.21 24.41
N CYS A 542 -3.37 -33.43 24.73
CA CYS A 542 -3.17 -33.89 26.11
C CYS A 542 -1.86 -34.65 26.32
N ASN A 543 -1.38 -34.65 27.57
CA ASN A 543 -0.18 -35.37 28.03
C ASN A 543 -0.53 -36.61 28.88
N LEU A 544 -1.81 -36.77 29.24
CA LEU A 544 -2.35 -37.86 30.03
C LEU A 544 -3.17 -38.79 29.12
N PRO A 545 -3.15 -40.11 29.36
CA PRO A 545 -4.00 -41.04 28.62
C PRO A 545 -5.48 -40.83 28.95
N TYR A 546 -6.36 -41.09 28.00
CA TYR A 546 -7.81 -40.82 28.08
C TYR A 546 -8.46 -41.36 29.37
N HIS A 547 -8.04 -42.55 29.83
CA HIS A 547 -8.52 -43.16 31.06
C HIS A 547 -8.32 -42.29 32.33
N LEU A 548 -7.28 -41.44 32.36
CA LEU A 548 -6.96 -40.57 33.50
C LEU A 548 -7.55 -39.15 33.41
N LEU A 549 -8.32 -38.84 32.36
CA LEU A 549 -9.00 -37.54 32.24
C LEU A 549 -10.15 -37.38 33.26
N SER A 550 -10.50 -36.12 33.56
CA SER A 550 -11.71 -35.79 34.33
C SER A 550 -12.99 -36.26 33.60
N PRO A 551 -14.08 -36.55 34.33
CA PRO A 551 -15.35 -36.97 33.70
C PRO A 551 -15.88 -35.92 32.74
N GLU A 552 -15.78 -34.64 33.08
CA GLU A 552 -16.19 -33.49 32.24
C GLU A 552 -15.48 -33.48 30.87
N LEU A 553 -14.21 -33.89 30.81
CA LEU A 553 -13.46 -33.99 29.55
C LEU A 553 -13.79 -35.27 28.77
N LYS A 554 -14.21 -36.35 29.45
CA LYS A 554 -14.68 -37.59 28.81
C LYS A 554 -16.08 -37.43 28.18
N GLU A 555 -16.95 -36.60 28.77
CA GLU A 555 -18.20 -36.16 28.12
C GLU A 555 -17.96 -35.25 26.90
N LEU A 556 -16.77 -34.66 26.79
CA LEU A 556 -16.39 -33.81 25.65
C LEU A 556 -15.75 -34.58 24.50
N PHE A 557 -15.08 -35.72 24.71
CA PHE A 557 -14.39 -36.45 23.64
C PHE A 557 -14.73 -37.94 23.69
N CYS A 558 -15.52 -38.43 22.74
CA CYS A 558 -16.07 -39.78 22.76
C CYS A 558 -15.22 -40.76 21.91
N LEU A 559 -14.72 -41.83 22.54
CA LEU A 559 -13.93 -42.87 21.89
C LEU A 559 -14.66 -43.52 20.70
N ASP A 560 -15.96 -43.80 20.84
CA ASP A 560 -16.74 -44.59 19.87
C ASP A 560 -16.89 -43.91 18.50
N TYR A 561 -16.80 -42.58 18.46
CA TYR A 561 -16.85 -41.79 17.22
C TYR A 561 -15.46 -41.58 16.58
N GLY A 562 -14.39 -42.12 17.18
CA GLY A 562 -13.02 -41.94 16.71
C GLY A 562 -12.42 -40.55 17.01
N GLU A 563 -12.99 -39.81 17.97
CA GLU A 563 -12.56 -38.46 18.35
C GLU A 563 -11.24 -38.42 19.12
N VAL A 564 -10.62 -39.56 19.43
CA VAL A 564 -9.34 -39.63 20.17
C VAL A 564 -8.27 -40.28 19.30
N PHE A 565 -7.17 -39.55 19.08
CA PHE A 565 -6.00 -40.04 18.35
C PHE A 565 -4.80 -40.14 19.31
N ASN A 566 -4.27 -41.35 19.45
CA ASN A 566 -3.10 -41.65 20.28
C ASN A 566 -1.81 -41.56 19.45
N VAL A 567 -0.89 -40.67 19.83
CA VAL A 567 0.40 -40.48 19.17
C VAL A 567 1.36 -41.62 19.54
N PRO A 568 1.77 -42.48 18.58
CA PRO A 568 2.66 -43.61 18.86
C PRO A 568 4.08 -43.16 19.20
N VAL A 569 4.81 -44.01 19.92
CA VAL A 569 6.26 -43.85 20.13
C VAL A 569 6.99 -44.21 18.83
N PRO A 570 7.98 -43.40 18.35
CA PRO A 570 8.68 -43.67 17.08
C PRO A 570 9.33 -45.06 17.02
N SER A 571 9.24 -45.70 15.86
CA SER A 571 9.82 -47.02 15.59
C SER A 571 11.35 -46.99 15.45
N SER A 572 11.98 -48.17 15.47
CA SER A 572 13.41 -48.32 15.21
C SER A 572 13.82 -48.00 13.76
N ARG A 573 12.87 -47.95 12.81
CA ARG A 573 13.09 -47.51 11.43
C ARG A 573 13.16 -45.98 11.37
N GLU A 574 12.09 -45.31 11.78
CA GLU A 574 11.99 -43.84 11.84
C GLU A 574 13.15 -43.20 12.64
N ARG A 575 13.60 -43.85 13.73
CA ARG A 575 14.80 -43.42 14.48
C ARG A 575 16.12 -43.62 13.73
N ARG A 576 16.26 -44.65 12.89
CA ARG A 576 17.46 -44.83 12.04
C ARG A 576 17.52 -43.68 11.03
N ASP A 577 16.45 -43.49 10.27
CA ASP A 577 16.31 -42.48 9.23
C ASP A 577 16.55 -41.06 9.77
N PHE A 578 16.11 -40.78 11.01
CA PHE A 578 16.36 -39.54 11.75
C PHE A 578 17.84 -39.26 12.04
N PHE A 579 18.60 -40.28 12.45
CA PHE A 579 20.02 -40.12 12.77
C PHE A 579 20.95 -40.33 11.57
N GLU A 580 20.48 -40.95 10.49
CA GLU A 580 21.25 -41.26 9.29
C GLU A 580 21.85 -40.01 8.62
N ASP A 581 21.04 -38.97 8.37
CA ASP A 581 21.55 -37.73 7.75
C ASP A 581 22.60 -37.04 8.63
N LEU A 582 22.40 -37.03 9.96
CA LEU A 582 23.35 -36.41 10.88
C LEU A 582 24.69 -37.18 10.94
N ILE A 583 24.63 -38.52 11.04
CA ILE A 583 25.79 -39.38 11.26
C ILE A 583 26.55 -39.68 9.96
N LEU A 584 25.87 -39.87 8.83
CA LEU A 584 26.49 -40.15 7.54
C LEU A 584 26.76 -38.86 6.76
N ASN A 585 25.69 -38.15 6.34
CA ASN A 585 25.81 -37.03 5.40
C ASN A 585 26.44 -35.79 6.02
N GLN A 586 26.01 -35.41 7.23
CA GLN A 586 26.50 -34.19 7.87
C GLN A 586 27.90 -34.40 8.47
N ALA A 587 28.14 -35.44 9.26
CA ALA A 587 29.45 -35.65 9.89
C ALA A 587 30.60 -35.77 8.86
N ALA A 588 30.38 -36.44 7.72
CA ALA A 588 31.38 -36.57 6.65
C ALA A 588 31.68 -35.23 5.92
N LYS A 589 30.74 -34.28 5.92
CA LYS A 589 30.82 -33.04 5.14
C LYS A 589 31.97 -32.15 5.64
N ALA A 590 32.92 -31.87 4.74
CA ALA A 590 34.12 -31.08 5.05
C ALA A 590 33.79 -29.66 5.53
N PRO A 591 34.57 -29.09 6.47
CA PRO A 591 34.39 -27.70 6.91
C PRO A 591 34.65 -26.72 5.77
N ALA A 592 33.90 -25.61 5.76
CA ALA A 592 34.07 -24.57 4.75
C ALA A 592 35.48 -23.95 4.81
N SER A 593 36.20 -23.97 3.69
CA SER A 593 37.56 -23.46 3.62
C SER A 593 37.61 -21.94 3.76
N LYS A 594 38.22 -21.45 4.85
CA LYS A 594 38.44 -20.01 5.10
C LYS A 594 39.13 -19.29 3.94
N LYS A 595 39.94 -20.00 3.13
CA LYS A 595 40.60 -19.41 1.95
C LYS A 595 39.62 -18.87 0.91
N ARG A 596 38.40 -19.42 0.80
CA ARG A 596 37.42 -18.97 -0.20
C ARG A 596 36.86 -17.58 0.10
N THR A 597 36.82 -17.18 1.37
CA THR A 597 36.41 -15.84 1.82
C THR A 597 37.50 -14.79 1.59
N ALA A 598 38.78 -15.19 1.64
CA ALA A 598 39.93 -14.30 1.44
C ALA A 598 40.33 -14.14 -0.05
N LEU A 599 39.79 -14.97 -0.95
CA LEU A 599 40.09 -14.92 -2.40
C LEU A 599 39.13 -14.06 -3.21
N GLN A 600 38.12 -13.44 -2.57
CA GLN A 600 37.34 -12.37 -3.19
C GLN A 600 38.02 -11.02 -2.92
N SER A 601 39.13 -10.77 -3.63
CA SER A 601 39.67 -9.42 -3.76
C SER A 601 38.59 -8.53 -4.36
N LEU A 602 38.18 -7.48 -3.63
CA LEU A 602 37.11 -6.60 -4.06
C LEU A 602 37.57 -5.76 -5.26
N GLU A 603 36.87 -5.94 -6.37
CA GLU A 603 37.04 -5.18 -7.62
C GLU A 603 36.74 -3.69 -7.38
N VAL A 604 37.73 -2.81 -7.49
CA VAL A 604 37.58 -1.38 -7.18
C VAL A 604 36.72 -0.72 -8.25
N LEU A 605 35.48 -0.39 -7.89
CA LEU A 605 34.54 0.25 -8.80
C LEU A 605 34.86 1.75 -8.95
N PRO A 606 34.77 2.32 -10.18
CA PRO A 606 34.95 3.75 -10.36
C PRO A 606 33.75 4.53 -9.80
N VAL A 607 34.02 5.76 -9.38
CA VAL A 607 32.98 6.73 -8.99
C VAL A 607 32.14 7.06 -10.21
N ALA A 608 30.81 7.01 -10.07
CA ALA A 608 29.90 7.39 -11.14
C ALA A 608 29.99 8.89 -11.40
N PRO A 609 29.98 9.34 -12.67
CA PRO A 609 29.86 10.77 -12.97
C PRO A 609 28.60 11.34 -12.32
N PRO A 610 28.59 12.64 -11.94
CA PRO A 610 27.39 13.28 -11.45
C PRO A 610 26.26 13.11 -12.47
N SER A 611 25.04 12.85 -11.99
CA SER A 611 23.87 12.79 -12.85
C SER A 611 23.73 14.10 -13.60
N ALA A 612 23.61 14.03 -14.93
CA ALA A 612 23.37 15.21 -15.77
C ALA A 612 22.19 16.03 -15.21
N PRO A 613 22.25 17.38 -15.28
CA PRO A 613 21.16 18.22 -14.81
C PRO A 613 19.85 17.83 -15.49
N ARG A 614 18.74 17.86 -14.74
CA ARG A 614 17.43 17.44 -15.24
C ARG A 614 17.06 18.29 -16.45
N GLN A 615 17.09 17.68 -17.63
CA GLN A 615 16.48 18.26 -18.83
C GLN A 615 14.97 18.36 -18.59
N LEU A 616 14.39 19.54 -18.83
CA LEU A 616 12.94 19.73 -18.78
C LEU A 616 12.29 18.86 -19.85
N THR A 617 11.14 18.25 -19.54
CA THR A 617 10.33 17.60 -20.57
C THR A 617 9.72 18.66 -21.50
N LYS A 618 9.33 18.32 -22.73
CA LYS A 618 8.82 19.30 -23.69
C LYS A 618 7.61 20.08 -23.15
N GLU A 619 6.65 19.40 -22.52
CA GLU A 619 5.49 20.04 -21.89
C GLU A 619 5.86 20.93 -20.70
N GLU A 620 6.94 20.61 -19.96
CA GLU A 620 7.44 21.45 -18.88
C GLU A 620 8.20 22.67 -19.40
N ALA A 621 8.92 22.53 -20.52
CA ALA A 621 9.57 23.64 -21.21
C ALA A 621 8.55 24.58 -21.83
N GLU A 622 7.54 24.07 -22.54
CA GLU A 622 6.44 24.86 -23.13
C GLU A 622 5.69 25.66 -22.07
N ARG A 623 5.30 25.05 -20.93
CA ARG A 623 4.66 25.79 -19.82
C ARG A 623 5.57 26.81 -19.15
N LEU A 624 6.87 26.54 -19.09
CA LEU A 624 7.85 27.48 -18.52
C LEU A 624 8.09 28.65 -19.48
N GLU A 625 8.11 28.41 -20.80
CA GLU A 625 8.10 29.46 -21.82
C GLU A 625 6.81 30.30 -21.78
N GLU A 626 5.63 29.69 -21.58
CA GLU A 626 4.36 30.40 -21.37
C GLU A 626 4.41 31.31 -20.12
N GLN A 627 5.01 30.84 -19.02
CA GLN A 627 5.19 31.61 -17.78
C GLN A 627 6.18 32.77 -17.95
N GLU A 628 7.32 32.52 -18.60
CA GLU A 628 8.31 33.55 -18.96
C GLU A 628 7.72 34.62 -19.89
N GLU A 629 6.88 34.23 -20.85
CA GLU A 629 6.21 35.19 -21.73
C GLU A 629 5.06 35.95 -21.05
N ALA A 630 4.41 35.36 -20.04
CA ALA A 630 3.38 36.02 -19.24
C ALA A 630 3.97 37.14 -18.37
N THR A 631 5.04 36.90 -17.61
CA THR A 631 5.69 37.94 -16.78
C THR A 631 6.29 39.05 -17.65
N TRP A 632 6.96 38.70 -18.75
CA TRP A 632 7.41 39.69 -19.73
C TRP A 632 6.24 40.47 -20.36
N ARG A 633 5.05 39.87 -20.52
CA ARG A 633 3.86 40.57 -21.02
C ARG A 633 3.30 41.55 -20.00
N GLU A 634 3.32 41.21 -18.72
CA GLU A 634 2.99 42.13 -17.63
C GLU A 634 3.96 43.32 -17.60
N LEU A 635 5.27 43.08 -17.74
CA LEU A 635 6.28 44.14 -17.89
C LEU A 635 5.97 45.04 -19.12
N ARG A 636 5.66 44.47 -20.29
CA ARG A 636 5.31 45.25 -21.49
C ARG A 636 4.02 46.06 -21.30
N LEU A 637 3.02 45.54 -20.61
CA LEU A 637 1.78 46.27 -20.30
C LEU A 637 2.05 47.43 -19.34
N PHE A 638 2.86 47.21 -18.30
CA PHE A 638 3.27 48.24 -17.35
C PHE A 638 4.06 49.37 -18.04
N LEU A 639 5.12 49.05 -18.80
CA LEU A 639 5.90 50.05 -19.54
C LEU A 639 5.05 50.82 -20.58
N ARG A 640 4.07 50.15 -21.19
CA ARG A 640 3.13 50.79 -22.12
C ARG A 640 2.17 51.74 -21.40
N ASP A 641 1.70 51.39 -20.20
CA ASP A 641 0.86 52.30 -19.39
C ASP A 641 1.66 53.52 -18.91
N VAL A 642 2.88 53.32 -18.39
CA VAL A 642 3.79 54.41 -18.00
C VAL A 642 4.05 55.37 -19.18
N THR A 643 4.43 54.86 -20.35
CA THR A 643 4.65 55.72 -21.54
C THR A 643 3.40 56.44 -22.01
N ASN A 644 2.23 55.80 -21.96
CA ASN A 644 0.96 56.48 -22.26
C ASN A 644 0.69 57.62 -21.26
N ARG A 645 0.87 57.39 -19.95
CA ARG A 645 0.72 58.43 -18.90
C ARG A 645 1.61 59.65 -19.18
N LEU A 646 2.89 59.43 -19.53
CA LEU A 646 3.82 60.52 -19.91
C LEU A 646 3.37 61.26 -21.16
N SER A 647 2.90 60.54 -22.19
CA SER A 647 2.50 61.12 -23.48
C SER A 647 1.25 62.03 -23.39
N LEU A 648 0.39 61.79 -22.40
CA LEU A 648 -0.82 62.56 -22.12
C LEU A 648 -0.53 63.83 -21.30
N ASP A 649 0.58 63.87 -20.56
CA ASP A 649 0.91 64.98 -19.68
C ASP A 649 1.44 66.17 -20.49
N LYS A 650 0.73 67.31 -20.42
CA LYS A 650 0.99 68.49 -21.27
C LYS A 650 2.41 69.04 -21.14
N ARG A 651 3.10 68.74 -20.04
CA ARG A 651 4.48 69.12 -19.73
C ARG A 651 5.52 68.40 -20.59
N PHE A 652 5.22 67.20 -21.08
CA PHE A 652 6.18 66.35 -21.80
C PHE A 652 5.91 66.23 -23.31
N LYS A 653 4.90 66.96 -23.81
CA LYS A 653 4.46 66.91 -25.22
C LYS A 653 5.58 67.19 -26.24
N ALA A 654 6.62 67.93 -25.86
CA ALA A 654 7.80 68.19 -26.68
C ALA A 654 8.66 66.93 -26.94
N PHE A 655 8.56 65.90 -26.10
CA PHE A 655 9.29 64.63 -26.21
C PHE A 655 8.42 63.48 -26.77
N THR A 656 7.17 63.78 -27.15
CA THR A 656 6.19 62.79 -27.63
C THR A 656 6.31 62.49 -29.13
N LYS A 657 6.96 63.38 -29.89
CA LYS A 657 7.28 63.21 -31.32
C LYS A 657 8.80 63.23 -31.51
N PRO A 658 9.32 62.61 -32.59
CA PRO A 658 10.68 62.90 -33.06
C PRO A 658 10.84 64.38 -33.40
N VAL A 659 12.06 64.89 -33.27
CA VAL A 659 12.43 66.25 -33.67
C VAL A 659 12.36 66.37 -35.20
N ASP A 660 11.60 67.35 -35.69
CA ASP A 660 11.44 67.60 -37.12
C ASP A 660 12.72 68.26 -37.68
N LEU A 661 13.42 67.56 -38.59
CA LEU A 661 14.76 67.93 -39.08
C LEU A 661 14.81 69.21 -39.93
N GLU A 662 13.65 69.79 -40.27
CA GLU A 662 13.54 71.09 -40.95
C GLU A 662 13.63 72.28 -39.98
N GLU A 663 13.51 72.07 -38.65
CA GLU A 663 13.66 73.13 -37.64
C GLU A 663 15.08 73.23 -37.04
N VAL A 664 15.90 72.18 -37.15
CA VAL A 664 17.26 72.12 -36.56
C VAL A 664 18.22 71.33 -37.46
N GLU A 665 18.92 72.02 -38.38
CA GLU A 665 19.79 71.40 -39.38
C GLU A 665 20.97 70.61 -38.76
N ASP A 666 21.57 71.10 -37.67
CA ASP A 666 22.73 70.48 -36.99
C ASP A 666 22.40 69.16 -36.22
N TYR A 667 21.12 68.82 -36.05
CA TYR A 667 20.68 67.78 -35.12
C TYR A 667 21.31 66.40 -35.38
N ALA A 668 21.48 66.04 -36.66
CA ALA A 668 22.01 64.75 -37.09
C ALA A 668 23.55 64.61 -36.96
N GLU A 669 24.30 65.71 -36.85
CA GLU A 669 25.75 65.65 -36.63
C GLU A 669 26.11 65.54 -35.15
N VAL A 670 25.30 66.13 -34.27
CA VAL A 670 25.53 66.17 -32.83
C VAL A 670 25.02 64.91 -32.12
N ILE A 671 23.83 64.40 -32.49
CA ILE A 671 23.14 63.31 -31.78
C ILE A 671 23.21 62.00 -32.59
N LYS A 672 24.00 61.04 -32.10
CA LYS A 672 24.24 59.75 -32.76
C LYS A 672 23.08 58.75 -32.62
N GLU A 673 22.29 58.88 -31.57
CA GLU A 673 21.16 57.99 -31.25
C GLU A 673 19.96 58.84 -30.78
N PRO A 674 19.07 59.29 -31.69
CA PRO A 674 17.85 60.00 -31.32
C PRO A 674 16.85 59.07 -30.59
N MET A 675 16.14 59.62 -29.60
CA MET A 675 15.24 58.87 -28.73
C MET A 675 14.08 59.76 -28.27
N ASP A 676 12.85 59.24 -28.38
CA ASP A 676 11.60 59.96 -28.12
C ASP A 676 10.58 58.98 -27.50
N LEU A 677 9.53 59.48 -26.83
CA LEU A 677 8.51 58.59 -26.25
C LEU A 677 7.78 57.74 -27.31
N ALA A 678 7.68 58.22 -28.55
CA ALA A 678 7.15 57.44 -29.67
C ALA A 678 8.09 56.31 -30.13
N THR A 679 9.41 56.51 -30.11
CA THR A 679 10.38 55.46 -30.47
C THR A 679 10.51 54.43 -29.35
N VAL A 680 10.46 54.86 -28.09
CA VAL A 680 10.34 53.99 -26.91
C VAL A 680 9.08 53.12 -26.99
N LEU A 681 7.91 53.69 -27.32
CA LEU A 681 6.67 52.89 -27.48
C LEU A 681 6.78 51.89 -28.65
N SER A 682 7.48 52.24 -29.73
CA SER A 682 7.81 51.29 -30.80
C SER A 682 8.78 50.19 -30.35
N LYS A 683 9.73 50.48 -29.45
CA LYS A 683 10.62 49.47 -28.84
C LYS A 683 9.85 48.49 -27.92
N ILE A 684 8.85 48.96 -27.17
CA ILE A 684 7.94 48.10 -26.38
C ILE A 684 7.20 47.13 -27.32
N ASP A 685 6.58 47.65 -28.39
CA ASP A 685 5.81 46.82 -29.33
C ASP A 685 6.70 45.86 -30.14
N ARG A 686 7.97 46.22 -30.39
CA ARG A 686 9.00 45.34 -30.95
C ARG A 686 9.65 44.38 -29.95
N HIS A 687 9.17 44.33 -28.70
CA HIS A 687 9.62 43.41 -27.66
C HIS A 687 11.13 43.55 -27.34
N GLN A 688 11.66 44.77 -27.39
CA GLN A 688 13.11 45.05 -27.22
C GLN A 688 13.55 45.28 -25.77
N TYR A 689 12.60 45.44 -24.83
CA TYR A 689 12.88 45.54 -23.40
C TYR A 689 12.65 44.19 -22.72
N GLY A 690 13.73 43.57 -22.21
CA GLY A 690 13.69 42.40 -21.34
C GLY A 690 13.73 42.76 -19.85
N THR A 691 14.23 43.96 -19.49
CA THR A 691 14.23 44.47 -18.10
C THR A 691 13.82 45.93 -18.02
N ALA A 692 13.34 46.37 -16.84
CA ALA A 692 13.01 47.77 -16.58
C ALA A 692 14.23 48.71 -16.71
N ARG A 693 15.45 48.21 -16.48
CA ARG A 693 16.70 48.97 -16.60
C ARG A 693 17.01 49.41 -18.03
N GLU A 694 16.65 48.59 -19.02
CA GLU A 694 16.83 48.93 -20.45
C GLU A 694 15.88 50.07 -20.87
N PHE A 695 14.65 50.05 -20.36
CA PHE A 695 13.69 51.13 -20.54
C PHE A 695 14.15 52.43 -19.86
N LEU A 696 14.63 52.34 -18.62
CA LEU A 696 15.21 53.48 -17.91
C LEU A 696 16.43 54.06 -18.63
N TYR A 697 17.26 53.24 -19.27
CA TYR A 697 18.41 53.70 -20.06
C TYR A 697 17.99 54.56 -21.27
N ASP A 698 16.96 54.13 -22.02
CA ASP A 698 16.44 54.91 -23.15
C ASP A 698 15.80 56.23 -22.70
N VAL A 699 15.06 56.24 -21.59
CA VAL A 699 14.52 57.51 -21.01
C VAL A 699 15.65 58.43 -20.54
N ASP A 700 16.71 57.87 -19.95
CA ASP A 700 17.94 58.60 -19.63
C ASP A 700 18.66 59.15 -20.88
N LEU A 701 18.51 58.52 -22.04
CA LEU A 701 19.07 58.98 -23.32
C LEU A 701 18.31 60.20 -23.85
N ILE A 702 16.97 60.25 -23.71
CA ILE A 702 16.17 61.46 -24.01
C ILE A 702 16.72 62.66 -23.23
N TRP A 703 17.04 62.48 -21.95
CA TRP A 703 17.64 63.54 -21.11
C TRP A 703 19.06 63.91 -21.52
N LYS A 704 19.92 62.95 -21.89
CA LYS A 704 21.30 63.21 -22.35
C LYS A 704 21.35 63.97 -23.67
N ASN A 705 20.39 63.74 -24.55
CA ASN A 705 20.30 64.37 -25.88
C ASN A 705 19.72 65.81 -25.85
N CYS A 706 19.27 66.31 -24.69
CA CYS A 706 18.62 67.62 -24.60
C CYS A 706 19.61 68.79 -24.50
N LEU A 707 19.41 69.80 -25.35
CA LEU A 707 20.07 71.11 -25.26
C LEU A 707 19.73 71.84 -23.95
N GLU A 708 20.63 72.74 -23.52
CA GLU A 708 20.60 73.35 -22.18
C GLU A 708 19.29 74.09 -21.84
N SER A 709 18.64 74.69 -22.85
CA SER A 709 17.37 75.40 -22.72
C SER A 709 16.16 74.51 -22.37
N VAL A 710 16.19 73.22 -22.76
CA VAL A 710 15.08 72.25 -22.56
C VAL A 710 15.39 71.26 -21.42
N ARG A 711 16.64 71.26 -20.93
CA ARG A 711 17.20 70.32 -19.96
C ARG A 711 16.43 70.20 -18.64
N SER A 712 15.77 71.27 -18.19
CA SER A 712 14.93 71.28 -16.99
C SER A 712 13.65 70.44 -17.15
N GLY A 713 12.97 70.55 -18.31
CA GLY A 713 11.80 69.73 -18.65
C GLY A 713 12.17 68.26 -18.84
N ALA A 714 13.33 68.00 -19.45
CA ALA A 714 13.84 66.64 -19.60
C ALA A 714 14.28 66.01 -18.27
N CYS A 715 14.80 66.79 -17.32
CA CYS A 715 15.08 66.32 -15.97
C CYS A 715 13.79 65.91 -15.26
N ALA A 716 12.74 66.75 -15.31
CA ALA A 716 11.43 66.42 -14.75
C ALA A 716 10.79 65.17 -15.40
N LEU A 717 11.00 64.95 -16.70
CA LEU A 717 10.59 63.70 -17.37
C LEU A 717 11.33 62.49 -16.78
N LYS A 718 12.66 62.56 -16.69
CA LYS A 718 13.48 61.50 -16.09
C LYS A 718 13.05 61.21 -14.63
N ASP A 719 13.00 62.25 -13.79
CA ASP A 719 12.74 62.11 -12.36
C ASP A 719 11.33 61.55 -12.09
N THR A 720 10.33 61.92 -12.89
CA THR A 720 8.99 61.31 -12.79
C THR A 720 8.96 59.85 -13.22
N VAL A 721 9.70 59.45 -14.25
CA VAL A 721 9.78 58.02 -14.67
C VAL A 721 10.50 57.17 -13.63
N HIS A 722 11.66 57.61 -13.13
CA HIS A 722 12.38 56.90 -12.08
C HIS A 722 11.54 56.80 -10.79
N ALA A 723 10.75 57.82 -10.44
CA ALA A 723 9.82 57.78 -9.32
C ALA A 723 8.65 56.79 -9.54
N ILE A 724 8.01 56.79 -10.72
CA ILE A 724 6.90 55.88 -11.04
C ILE A 724 7.38 54.43 -10.97
N ILE A 725 8.50 54.09 -11.63
CA ILE A 725 9.02 52.73 -11.63
C ILE A 725 9.41 52.29 -10.21
N LYS A 726 10.05 53.15 -9.42
CA LYS A 726 10.41 52.84 -8.03
C LYS A 726 9.22 52.71 -7.06
N HIS A 727 8.04 53.24 -7.40
CA HIS A 727 6.84 53.14 -6.56
C HIS A 727 5.81 52.10 -7.03
N GLU A 728 5.82 51.71 -8.30
CA GLU A 728 4.83 50.82 -8.89
C GLU A 728 5.40 49.47 -9.37
N LEU A 729 6.72 49.35 -9.58
CA LEU A 729 7.38 48.08 -9.87
C LEU A 729 7.91 47.45 -8.56
N ASP A 730 7.69 46.15 -8.38
CA ASP A 730 8.24 45.38 -7.26
C ASP A 730 9.72 45.01 -7.55
N GLU A 731 10.59 45.15 -6.54
CA GLU A 731 12.00 44.77 -6.64
C GLU A 731 12.17 43.27 -6.94
N ASP A 732 11.27 42.42 -6.45
CA ASP A 732 11.30 40.98 -6.74
C ASP A 732 10.80 40.65 -8.15
N PHE A 733 9.88 41.45 -8.71
CA PHE A 733 9.46 41.32 -10.11
C PHE A 733 10.57 41.72 -11.08
N GLU A 734 11.39 42.74 -10.74
CA GLU A 734 12.56 43.10 -11.53
C GLU A 734 13.59 41.96 -11.57
N LYS A 735 13.91 41.35 -10.41
CA LYS A 735 14.83 40.19 -10.31
C LYS A 735 14.36 39.03 -11.17
N ILE A 736 13.06 38.69 -11.13
CA ILE A 736 12.47 37.65 -11.99
C ILE A 736 12.68 37.98 -13.48
N CYS A 737 12.53 39.24 -13.91
CA CYS A 737 12.79 39.62 -15.29
C CYS A 737 14.28 39.47 -15.68
N GLU A 738 15.22 39.73 -14.77
CA GLU A 738 16.66 39.51 -14.99
C GLU A 738 17.00 38.02 -15.07
N GLU A 739 16.49 37.18 -14.17
CA GLU A 739 16.68 35.72 -14.19
C GLU A 739 16.11 35.07 -15.46
N ILE A 740 14.96 35.54 -15.95
CA ILE A 740 14.38 35.08 -17.23
C ILE A 740 15.29 35.49 -18.41
N LYS A 741 15.81 36.72 -18.40
CA LYS A 741 16.74 37.19 -19.44
C LYS A 741 18.05 36.39 -19.45
N GLU A 742 18.65 36.17 -18.28
CA GLU A 742 19.88 35.37 -18.16
C GLU A 742 19.64 33.90 -18.55
N SER A 743 18.54 33.30 -18.09
CA SER A 743 18.24 31.90 -18.42
C SER A 743 17.89 31.69 -19.90
N ARG A 744 17.29 32.67 -20.60
CA ARG A 744 17.11 32.64 -22.07
C ARG A 744 18.42 32.89 -22.82
N SER A 745 19.32 33.73 -22.29
CA SER A 745 20.67 33.91 -22.84
C SER A 745 21.49 32.62 -22.75
N ASN A 746 21.41 31.90 -21.64
CA ASN A 746 22.03 30.59 -21.44
C ASN A 746 21.36 29.42 -22.22
N ARG A 747 20.32 29.71 -23.02
CA ARG A 747 19.64 28.78 -23.94
C ARG A 747 19.84 29.14 -25.42
N ASP A 748 20.70 30.12 -25.73
CA ASP A 748 20.90 30.69 -27.09
C ASP A 748 19.60 31.17 -27.77
N TRP A 749 18.63 31.67 -27.00
CA TRP A 749 17.29 31.98 -27.51
C TRP A 749 17.12 33.43 -28.00
N SER A 750 16.89 33.61 -29.30
CA SER A 750 16.68 34.92 -29.93
C SER A 750 15.26 35.47 -29.74
N THR A 751 15.12 36.68 -29.19
CA THR A 751 13.84 37.40 -28.99
C THR A 751 13.02 37.63 -30.27
N SER A 752 13.64 37.53 -31.45
CA SER A 752 12.98 37.66 -32.76
C SER A 752 11.93 36.59 -33.06
N ARG A 753 11.84 35.49 -32.30
CA ARG A 753 10.82 34.44 -32.48
C ARG A 753 9.43 34.81 -31.94
N SER A 754 9.35 35.63 -30.89
CA SER A 754 8.08 35.93 -30.20
C SER A 754 7.38 37.20 -30.67
N ALA A 755 7.91 37.86 -31.71
CA ALA A 755 7.25 39.00 -32.34
C ALA A 755 6.10 38.53 -33.26
N PRO A 756 4.92 39.18 -33.25
CA PRO A 756 3.83 38.82 -34.14
C PRO A 756 4.23 39.01 -35.61
N SER A 757 3.90 38.02 -36.46
CA SER A 757 4.37 37.88 -37.85
C SER A 757 4.10 39.07 -38.78
N PHE A 758 3.22 39.98 -38.38
CA PHE A 758 2.87 41.20 -39.11
C PHE A 758 3.98 42.27 -39.12
N TYR A 759 5.00 42.17 -38.25
CA TYR A 759 6.05 43.20 -38.10
C TYR A 759 7.39 42.92 -38.83
N HIS A 760 7.45 41.89 -39.69
CA HIS A 760 8.67 41.61 -40.48
C HIS A 760 8.91 42.63 -41.60
N VAL A 761 9.71 43.66 -41.31
CA VAL A 761 10.42 44.43 -42.35
C VAL A 761 11.65 43.65 -42.81
N LEU A 762 11.83 43.50 -44.13
CA LEU A 762 12.99 42.85 -44.73
C LEU A 762 14.30 43.56 -44.34
N PRO A 763 15.32 42.86 -43.82
CA PRO A 763 16.60 43.47 -43.50
C PRO A 763 17.34 43.87 -44.80
N LYS A 764 17.72 45.15 -44.91
CA LYS A 764 18.72 45.60 -45.89
C LYS A 764 20.03 44.86 -45.62
N GLN A 765 20.57 44.17 -46.63
CA GLN A 765 21.85 43.47 -46.51
C GLN A 765 23.03 44.44 -46.33
N PRO A 766 23.86 44.29 -45.29
CA PRO A 766 25.24 44.77 -45.30
C PRO A 766 26.09 43.91 -46.24
N LYS A 767 27.17 44.47 -46.79
CA LYS A 767 28.09 43.77 -47.71
C LYS A 767 29.03 42.83 -46.94
N ALA A 768 29.46 41.76 -47.60
CA ALA A 768 30.45 40.85 -47.05
C ALA A 768 31.86 41.47 -47.00
N PHE A 769 32.61 41.13 -45.95
CA PHE A 769 34.07 41.07 -45.95
C PHE A 769 34.49 39.87 -45.10
N ALA A 770 35.61 39.23 -45.44
CA ALA A 770 36.06 37.98 -44.82
C ALA A 770 37.43 38.15 -44.16
N ALA A 771 37.67 37.39 -43.08
CA ALA A 771 38.98 37.17 -42.47
C ALA A 771 39.01 35.79 -41.78
N GLU A 772 40.16 35.11 -41.80
CA GLU A 772 40.36 33.78 -41.22
C GLU A 772 41.05 33.81 -39.85
N ALA A 773 40.67 32.89 -38.96
CA ALA A 773 41.54 32.23 -37.96
C ALA A 773 40.75 31.04 -37.35
N LYS A 774 40.99 29.78 -37.72
CA LYS A 774 42.07 28.90 -37.24
C LYS A 774 42.29 28.97 -35.72
N ALA A 775 41.75 27.97 -35.02
CA ALA A 775 42.15 27.63 -33.65
C ALA A 775 43.34 26.66 -33.66
N CYS A 776 44.20 26.76 -32.65
CA CYS A 776 45.23 25.78 -32.29
C CYS A 776 45.23 25.61 -30.77
N ASP A 777 45.52 24.41 -30.28
CA ASP A 777 45.70 24.12 -28.86
C ASP A 777 46.95 24.76 -28.25
N VAL A 778 46.93 24.97 -26.93
CA VAL A 778 47.92 24.52 -25.92
C VAL A 778 47.83 25.39 -24.66
N ALA A 779 47.71 24.75 -23.49
CA ALA A 779 48.02 25.34 -22.19
C ALA A 779 48.65 24.27 -21.28
N PRO A 780 49.64 24.60 -20.41
CA PRO A 780 50.51 23.61 -19.76
C PRO A 780 50.18 23.33 -18.29
N ALA A 781 50.82 22.29 -17.74
CA ALA A 781 50.86 22.00 -16.30
C ALA A 781 52.14 22.56 -15.64
N LEU A 782 52.07 22.93 -14.37
CA LEU A 782 53.22 23.25 -13.51
C LEU A 782 52.95 22.85 -12.03
N GLU A 783 54.04 22.44 -11.37
CA GLU A 783 54.20 22.02 -9.96
C GLU A 783 55.42 22.79 -9.39
N PRO A 784 55.89 22.60 -8.14
CA PRO A 784 55.27 22.22 -6.86
C PRO A 784 55.72 23.21 -5.73
N VAL A 785 55.66 22.82 -4.43
CA VAL A 785 56.71 23.09 -3.38
C VAL A 785 56.33 22.41 -2.04
N GLN A 786 57.33 22.01 -1.23
CA GLN A 786 57.21 21.45 0.15
C GLN A 786 57.93 22.35 1.18
N PRO A 787 57.76 22.15 2.51
CA PRO A 787 58.76 21.37 3.26
C PRO A 787 58.22 20.55 4.48
N ALA A 788 59.16 20.00 5.29
CA ALA A 788 58.96 19.08 6.45
C ALA A 788 58.58 19.82 7.78
N CYS A 789 58.48 19.23 9.01
CA CYS A 789 59.11 18.01 9.57
C CYS A 789 58.51 17.49 10.92
N ALA A 790 58.74 16.20 11.23
CA ALA A 790 58.96 15.53 12.54
C ALA A 790 57.94 15.49 13.74
N ASN A 791 57.70 14.24 14.21
CA ASN A 791 57.66 13.72 15.61
C ASN A 791 56.43 13.86 16.58
N SER A 792 56.08 12.69 17.18
CA SER A 792 55.49 12.43 18.53
C SER A 792 54.07 12.97 18.90
N SER A 793 53.26 12.31 19.75
CA SER A 793 53.26 10.93 20.30
C SER A 793 51.92 10.55 20.99
N SER A 794 51.66 9.23 21.13
CA SER A 794 50.92 8.54 22.22
C SER A 794 49.50 9.00 22.66
N HIS A 795 48.51 8.09 22.59
CA HIS A 795 47.62 7.59 23.69
C HIS A 795 46.44 6.72 23.13
N PRO A 796 45.71 5.89 23.92
CA PRO A 796 46.04 4.45 23.93
C PRO A 796 44.88 3.49 23.59
N SER A 797 45.23 2.28 23.13
CA SER A 797 44.30 1.16 22.95
C SER A 797 44.01 0.42 24.26
N VAL A 798 42.74 0.33 24.67
CA VAL A 798 42.32 -0.44 25.85
C VAL A 798 42.26 -1.94 25.53
N HIS A 799 43.20 -2.71 26.07
CA HIS A 799 43.10 -4.17 26.12
C HIS A 799 42.33 -4.63 27.36
N THR A 800 41.17 -5.25 27.19
CA THR A 800 40.44 -5.95 28.26
C THR A 800 40.71 -7.46 28.23
N THR A 801 41.44 -7.95 29.23
CA THR A 801 41.70 -9.39 29.43
C THR A 801 40.51 -10.08 30.10
N PRO A 802 40.03 -11.25 29.62
CA PRO A 802 39.27 -12.18 30.45
C PRO A 802 40.22 -12.94 31.38
N LYS A 803 39.98 -12.89 32.70
CA LYS A 803 40.74 -13.69 33.70
C LYS A 803 40.14 -15.09 33.88
N ASN A 804 40.98 -16.00 34.38
CA ASN A 804 40.68 -17.40 34.70
C ASN A 804 39.34 -17.63 35.45
N THR A 805 38.66 -18.73 35.09
CA THR A 805 37.78 -19.48 36.01
C THR A 805 37.92 -20.99 35.78
N GLY A 806 38.00 -21.76 36.88
CA GLY A 806 37.64 -23.18 36.96
C GLY A 806 38.37 -24.22 36.09
N GLN A 807 39.48 -24.76 36.59
CA GLN A 807 39.84 -26.17 36.27
C GLN A 807 38.98 -27.12 37.11
N PHE A 808 38.28 -28.08 36.50
CA PHE A 808 37.80 -29.34 37.12
C PHE A 808 37.39 -30.34 36.01
N PRO A 809 37.31 -31.66 36.28
CA PRO A 809 38.40 -32.54 35.83
C PRO A 809 38.17 -33.29 34.50
N GLN A 810 39.28 -33.68 33.89
CA GLN A 810 39.34 -34.54 32.69
C GLN A 810 38.92 -35.98 33.03
N LYS A 811 37.71 -36.44 32.64
CA LYS A 811 37.39 -37.89 32.64
C LYS A 811 36.22 -38.37 31.74
N GLN A 812 35.88 -37.64 30.68
CA GLN A 812 34.84 -38.05 29.69
C GLN A 812 35.21 -37.80 28.21
N LEU A 813 36.50 -37.72 27.87
CA LEU A 813 36.96 -37.34 26.52
C LEU A 813 37.41 -38.49 25.60
N GLU A 814 37.56 -39.72 26.11
CA GLU A 814 38.10 -40.85 25.33
C GLU A 814 37.13 -41.44 24.28
N VAL A 815 35.84 -41.07 24.33
CA VAL A 815 34.80 -41.61 23.42
C VAL A 815 34.88 -41.02 22.00
N ILE A 816 35.68 -39.96 21.78
CA ILE A 816 35.61 -39.12 20.55
C ILE A 816 36.81 -39.36 19.59
N ALA A 817 37.76 -40.23 19.94
CA ALA A 817 38.99 -40.46 19.17
C ALA A 817 38.84 -41.30 17.87
N LEU A 818 37.62 -41.75 17.50
CA LEU A 818 37.39 -42.75 16.44
C LEU A 818 36.59 -42.22 15.21
N LEU A 819 36.89 -41.00 14.76
CA LEU A 819 36.27 -40.39 13.56
C LEU A 819 37.20 -40.36 12.33
N SER A 820 37.82 -41.50 12.00
CA SER A 820 38.65 -41.69 10.80
C SER A 820 38.24 -42.86 9.90
N TYR A 821 37.15 -43.60 10.21
CA TYR A 821 36.71 -44.76 9.45
C TYR A 821 35.22 -44.69 9.10
N ALA A 822 34.88 -44.75 7.80
CA ALA A 822 33.50 -44.80 7.32
C ALA A 822 32.73 -46.03 7.85
N LEU A 823 33.41 -47.17 7.99
CA LEU A 823 32.88 -48.40 8.57
C LEU A 823 32.33 -48.21 10.00
N HIS A 824 32.95 -47.34 10.81
CA HIS A 824 32.49 -47.08 12.18
C HIS A 824 31.21 -46.24 12.25
N GLN A 825 30.80 -45.56 11.17
CA GLN A 825 29.63 -44.67 11.20
C GLN A 825 28.29 -45.44 11.15
N GLN A 826 28.25 -46.60 10.48
CA GLN A 826 27.07 -47.49 10.49
C GLN A 826 26.94 -48.20 11.84
N ASP A 827 28.04 -48.76 12.36
CA ASP A 827 28.16 -49.27 13.73
C ASP A 827 27.64 -48.27 14.79
N LEU A 828 28.01 -46.99 14.65
CA LEU A 828 27.57 -45.92 15.55
C LEU A 828 26.06 -45.68 15.43
N LEU A 829 25.52 -45.63 14.21
CA LEU A 829 24.09 -45.45 13.94
C LEU A 829 23.26 -46.57 14.57
N GLU A 830 23.64 -47.83 14.42
CA GLU A 830 22.92 -48.96 15.02
C GLU A 830 23.00 -48.95 16.55
N LYS A 831 24.17 -48.65 17.13
CA LYS A 831 24.35 -48.50 18.59
C LYS A 831 23.50 -47.34 19.15
N VAL A 832 23.31 -46.26 18.39
CA VAL A 832 22.42 -45.14 18.76
C VAL A 832 20.95 -45.55 18.67
N VAL A 833 20.51 -46.26 17.62
CA VAL A 833 19.13 -46.74 17.48
C VAL A 833 18.77 -47.69 18.63
N LEU A 834 19.60 -48.68 18.93
CA LEU A 834 19.41 -49.61 20.06
C LEU A 834 19.35 -48.88 21.41
N ARG A 835 20.22 -47.89 21.64
CA ARG A 835 20.21 -47.09 22.89
C ARG A 835 19.02 -46.14 23.02
N THR A 836 18.31 -45.85 21.93
CA THR A 836 17.17 -44.91 21.91
C THR A 836 15.80 -45.59 21.81
N GLU A 837 15.72 -46.92 21.88
CA GLU A 837 14.46 -47.69 21.71
C GLU A 837 13.27 -47.23 22.57
N ARG A 838 13.53 -46.73 23.79
CA ARG A 838 12.51 -46.23 24.73
C ARG A 838 12.43 -44.70 24.82
N TYR A 839 13.17 -43.97 23.97
CA TYR A 839 13.24 -42.50 24.04
C TYR A 839 12.04 -41.85 23.32
N GLU A 840 11.44 -40.86 23.98
CA GLU A 840 10.40 -40.00 23.42
C GLU A 840 10.98 -38.92 22.50
N VAL A 841 10.15 -38.28 21.67
CA VAL A 841 10.59 -37.29 20.66
C VAL A 841 11.42 -36.17 21.28
N ARG A 842 10.97 -35.58 22.40
CA ARG A 842 11.71 -34.55 23.15
C ARG A 842 13.09 -35.01 23.64
N GLN A 843 13.28 -36.31 23.89
CA GLN A 843 14.55 -36.90 24.30
C GLN A 843 15.47 -37.14 23.10
N LEU A 844 14.91 -37.61 21.97
CA LEU A 844 15.60 -37.75 20.69
C LEU A 844 16.11 -36.39 20.17
N GLU A 845 15.30 -35.33 20.26
CA GLU A 845 15.67 -33.96 19.93
C GLU A 845 16.85 -33.45 20.77
N LYS A 846 16.81 -33.67 22.09
CA LYS A 846 17.91 -33.28 22.99
C LYS A 846 19.20 -34.00 22.63
N LEU A 847 19.14 -35.29 22.28
CA LEU A 847 20.29 -36.05 21.80
C LEU A 847 20.79 -35.54 20.44
N TYR A 848 19.90 -35.31 19.47
CA TYR A 848 20.23 -34.75 18.16
C TYR A 848 20.90 -33.38 18.27
N ALA A 849 20.41 -32.50 19.15
CA ALA A 849 21.00 -31.19 19.41
C ALA A 849 22.41 -31.29 20.03
N LEU A 850 22.64 -32.22 20.96
CA LEU A 850 23.96 -32.48 21.54
C LEU A 850 24.94 -33.05 20.50
N LEU A 851 24.49 -33.97 19.63
CA LEU A 851 25.28 -34.50 18.52
C LEU A 851 25.61 -33.41 17.48
N CYS A 852 24.66 -32.54 17.14
CA CYS A 852 24.91 -31.37 16.30
C CYS A 852 25.98 -30.46 16.90
N GLN A 853 25.92 -30.20 18.22
CA GLN A 853 26.91 -29.37 18.92
C GLN A 853 28.29 -30.03 18.96
N SER A 854 28.40 -31.34 19.19
CA SER A 854 29.70 -32.04 19.21
C SER A 854 30.35 -32.07 17.82
N ILE A 855 29.58 -32.39 16.77
CA ILE A 855 30.02 -32.33 15.37
C ILE A 855 30.48 -30.90 15.01
N TYR A 856 29.77 -29.87 15.47
CA TYR A 856 30.12 -28.47 15.21
C TYR A 856 31.39 -28.01 15.93
N ARG A 857 31.62 -28.42 17.19
CA ARG A 857 32.87 -28.15 17.93
C ARG A 857 34.06 -28.87 17.29
N HIS A 858 33.92 -30.17 17.03
CA HIS A 858 34.93 -30.99 16.37
C HIS A 858 35.34 -30.41 14.99
N ARG A 859 34.38 -29.89 14.21
CA ARG A 859 34.64 -29.18 12.93
C ARG A 859 35.40 -27.85 13.08
N ARG A 860 35.34 -27.18 14.23
CA ARG A 860 36.14 -25.96 14.50
C ARG A 860 37.58 -26.30 14.89
N GLU A 861 37.76 -27.37 15.64
CA GLU A 861 39.05 -27.78 16.22
C GLU A 861 39.92 -28.58 15.22
N TYR A 862 39.32 -29.43 14.37
CA TYR A 862 40.06 -30.24 13.39
C TYR A 862 40.55 -29.43 12.18
N ASN A 863 41.69 -28.78 12.36
CA ASN A 863 42.40 -28.03 11.33
C ASN A 863 43.01 -28.98 10.28
N LYS A 864 42.26 -29.29 9.20
CA LYS A 864 42.59 -30.29 8.16
C LYS A 864 43.88 -30.04 7.33
N ALA A 865 44.71 -29.08 7.70
CA ALA A 865 46.01 -28.80 7.06
C ALA A 865 46.98 -29.99 7.09
N THR A 866 46.90 -30.86 8.11
CA THR A 866 47.71 -32.08 8.22
C THR A 866 47.23 -33.18 7.26
N LEU A 867 45.92 -33.44 7.21
CA LEU A 867 45.33 -34.51 6.38
C LEU A 867 45.53 -34.30 4.87
N LEU A 868 45.64 -33.05 4.40
CA LEU A 868 45.96 -32.77 2.99
C LEU A 868 47.40 -33.15 2.60
N LYS A 869 48.34 -33.23 3.55
CA LYS A 869 49.68 -33.82 3.33
C LYS A 869 49.64 -35.35 3.31
N VAL A 870 48.68 -35.97 4.02
CA VAL A 870 48.51 -37.43 4.04
C VAL A 870 47.85 -37.93 2.74
N SER A 871 46.76 -37.31 2.27
CA SER A 871 46.11 -37.74 1.02
C SER A 871 47.02 -37.59 -0.22
N SER A 872 47.87 -36.55 -0.24
CA SER A 872 48.86 -36.35 -1.31
C SER A 872 50.09 -37.26 -1.23
N SER A 873 50.38 -37.87 -0.07
CA SER A 873 51.43 -38.90 0.06
C SER A 873 50.91 -40.32 -0.21
N VAL A 874 49.65 -40.62 0.16
CA VAL A 874 49.00 -41.90 -0.17
C VAL A 874 48.87 -42.08 -1.69
N ASN A 875 48.39 -41.06 -2.42
CA ASN A 875 48.30 -41.09 -3.89
C ASN A 875 49.66 -41.11 -4.63
N ARG A 876 50.80 -41.06 -3.91
CA ARG A 876 52.14 -41.28 -4.47
C ARG A 876 52.70 -42.68 -4.20
N ARG A 877 52.13 -43.45 -3.25
CA ARG A 877 52.58 -44.83 -2.96
C ARG A 877 51.89 -45.88 -3.84
N THR A 878 50.69 -45.62 -4.33
CA THR A 878 49.92 -46.52 -5.23
C THR A 878 50.32 -46.43 -6.71
N ARG A 879 51.61 -46.18 -7.00
CA ARG A 879 52.19 -46.17 -8.35
C ARG A 879 53.53 -46.91 -8.49
N TYR A 880 53.97 -47.61 -7.44
CA TYR A 880 55.20 -48.43 -7.44
C TYR A 880 55.03 -49.69 -6.56
N THR A 881 53.99 -50.46 -6.86
CA THR A 881 53.87 -51.93 -6.73
C THR A 881 52.88 -52.36 -7.81
#